data_AF-A0A9W8BDH9-F1
#
_entry.id   AF-A0A9W8BDH9-F1
#
_cell.length_a   1.000
_cell.length_b   1.000
_cell.length_c   1.000
_cell.angle_alpha   90.00
_cell.angle_beta   90.00
_cell.angle_gamma   90.00
#
_symmetry.space_group_name_H-M   'P 1'
#
loop_
_entity.id
_entity.type
_entity.pdbx_description
1 polymer ?
#
loop_
_entity_poly.entity_id
_entity_poly.type
_entity_poly.pdbx_seq_one_letter_code
_entity_poly.pdbx_strand_id
1 'polypeptide(L)'
;MVSGKTIAIATAITAAVAGVSYVAYFDYRRRNDRQFRRKLKRDRKKAEKTAQKVSSMSLDDISDQALELLNIVAKEKLPDSADDKETYFLSQVSKGEALCGAGPAGYTEAACRFFQALKVYPNPVELVMIYQRTTPDEVFKLIMAMMAQEVRQKQLRYFEVFPPESKNVSIKDKSKLDAKAKAKSEQSSKEGEEAAEVVVPNRSLFVNKSFEAGEVVYEEEAVVSTLLPCARNGQFCYHCLMLIPGATASQSQNDLKKAESHTDAEAAEGAVSSETDDKQADDKQESEEPASEEPHADDKTAAEAPATKADDKLEEGNEESEPLAPEEPIAEVKASEADVAPEVSSKGNNALACDKCHEAVYCTEKCRQDAYDAYHQFLCPGSSGSAAREFAALTQQSHELAPILIAKFFGVLVDREKKKELAQALGIAGATTEADEYTTWEHLESMRYLELIPTPSDAQILRKLSELMSQSVPGLSQFVTGERYTMLKGKLDYNAYAVHSGEGVEVPAESESTRVSDTMRDDHSGNAVGIALYLISSHLAHSCDPNAQAVFPENTDKIAIKALRPIAKGEEVRISFVNPSLGKEARQQQLKGSYRLSCTCSKCESEAGEKDVGDEAAVEAESLAEQSAEEHQEAEKGEEEDEEENEESENED
;
A
#
# COMPACT_ATOMS: atom_id res chain seq x y z
N MET A 1 36.82 12.53 62.11
CA MET A 1 36.46 12.41 60.68
C MET A 1 35.01 12.83 60.53
N VAL A 2 34.73 13.96 59.87
CA VAL A 2 33.36 14.41 59.61
C VAL A 2 32.81 13.59 58.43
N SER A 3 31.65 12.97 58.60
CA SER A 3 31.03 12.11 57.60
C SER A 3 30.72 12.89 56.32
N GLY A 4 31.04 12.32 55.15
CA GLY A 4 30.84 12.97 53.84
C GLY A 4 29.39 13.41 53.56
N LYS A 5 28.39 12.79 54.21
CA LYS A 5 26.98 13.22 54.15
C LYS A 5 26.77 14.62 54.76
N THR A 6 27.54 15.00 55.78
CA THR A 6 27.41 16.32 56.42
C THR A 6 27.98 17.45 55.55
N ILE A 7 29.01 17.17 54.75
CA ILE A 7 29.62 18.14 53.82
C ILE A 7 28.73 18.36 52.59
N ALA A 8 28.10 17.30 52.06
CA ALA A 8 27.17 17.40 50.92
C ALA A 8 25.88 18.18 51.27
N ILE A 9 25.32 17.98 52.47
CA ILE A 9 24.14 18.72 52.92
C ILE A 9 24.50 20.21 53.16
N ALA A 10 25.66 20.50 53.74
CA ALA A 10 26.11 21.87 53.96
C ALA A 10 26.36 22.64 52.65
N THR A 11 26.91 21.98 51.61
CA THR A 11 27.14 22.60 50.29
C THR A 11 25.85 22.83 49.52
N ALA A 12 24.89 21.90 49.57
CA ALA A 12 23.57 22.07 48.96
C ALA A 12 22.76 23.22 49.61
N ILE A 13 22.78 23.33 50.94
CA ILE A 13 22.12 24.44 51.66
C ILE A 13 22.77 25.78 51.31
N THR A 14 24.10 25.83 51.20
CA THR A 14 24.83 27.06 50.86
C THR A 14 24.53 27.52 49.43
N ALA A 15 24.44 26.61 48.46
CA ALA A 15 24.07 26.91 47.08
C ALA A 15 22.61 27.37 46.95
N ALA A 16 21.68 26.75 47.69
CA ALA A 16 20.27 27.14 47.71
C ALA A 16 20.07 28.54 48.35
N VAL A 17 20.75 28.82 49.47
CA VAL A 17 20.71 30.14 50.12
C VAL A 17 21.35 31.21 49.23
N ALA A 18 22.47 30.91 48.55
CA ALA A 18 23.09 31.83 47.60
C ALA A 18 22.17 32.11 46.39
N GLY A 19 21.46 31.09 45.89
CA GLY A 19 20.48 31.22 44.82
C GLY A 19 19.30 32.11 45.21
N VAL A 20 18.68 31.87 46.37
CA VAL A 20 17.56 32.68 46.87
C VAL A 20 18.00 34.11 47.19
N SER A 21 19.19 34.29 47.77
CA SER A 21 19.77 35.61 48.04
C SER A 21 20.07 36.37 46.76
N TYR A 22 20.56 35.68 45.72
CA TYR A 22 20.81 36.28 44.41
C TYR A 22 19.49 36.67 43.72
N VAL A 23 18.45 35.84 43.80
CA VAL A 23 17.12 36.17 43.24
C VAL A 23 16.51 37.38 43.96
N ALA A 24 16.60 37.44 45.30
CA ALA A 24 16.12 38.59 46.07
C ALA A 24 16.94 39.86 45.78
N TYR A 25 18.27 39.75 45.71
CA TYR A 25 19.17 40.85 45.33
C TYR A 25 18.89 41.34 43.91
N PHE A 26 18.73 40.42 42.96
CA PHE A 26 18.44 40.71 41.57
C PHE A 26 17.08 41.38 41.42
N ASP A 27 16.04 40.92 42.14
CA ASP A 27 14.72 41.54 42.13
C ASP A 27 14.74 42.93 42.80
N TYR A 28 15.47 43.09 43.91
CA TYR A 28 15.69 44.40 44.54
C TYR A 28 16.40 45.38 43.59
N ARG A 29 17.49 44.97 42.94
CA ARG A 29 18.21 45.80 41.95
C ARG A 29 17.35 46.09 40.72
N ARG A 30 16.56 45.12 40.25
CA ARG A 30 15.61 45.28 39.13
C ARG A 30 14.55 46.34 39.44
N ARG A 31 14.06 46.42 40.68
CA ARG A 31 13.03 47.40 41.09
C ARG A 31 13.61 48.79 41.37
N ASN A 32 14.78 48.86 42.01
CA ASN A 32 15.30 50.10 42.59
C ASN A 32 16.38 50.81 41.76
N ASP A 33 17.08 50.12 40.84
CA ASP A 33 18.15 50.73 40.02
C ASP A 33 17.68 51.04 38.58
N ARG A 34 17.69 52.33 38.22
CA ARG A 34 17.29 52.81 36.89
C ARG A 34 18.31 52.48 35.79
N GLN A 35 19.61 52.46 36.09
CA GLN A 35 20.66 52.12 35.13
C GLN A 35 20.68 50.62 34.87
N PHE A 36 20.50 49.80 35.92
CA PHE A 36 20.39 48.35 35.80
C PHE A 36 19.18 47.92 34.94
N ARG A 37 18.02 48.55 35.12
CA ARG A 37 16.83 48.33 34.25
C ARG A 37 17.09 48.69 32.79
N ARG A 38 17.82 49.78 32.53
CA ARG A 38 18.19 50.19 31.16
C ARG A 38 19.15 49.18 30.52
N LYS A 39 20.11 48.65 31.30
CA LYS A 39 21.01 47.58 30.85
C LYS A 39 20.23 46.31 30.53
N LEU A 40 19.36 45.83 31.43
CA LEU A 40 18.48 44.68 31.23
C LEU A 40 17.57 44.83 30.00
N LYS A 41 16.96 46.01 29.78
CA LYS A 41 16.18 46.25 28.56
C LYS A 41 17.04 46.23 27.29
N ARG A 42 18.27 46.73 27.34
CA ARG A 42 19.21 46.71 26.21
C ARG A 42 19.69 45.29 25.92
N ASP A 43 20.00 44.52 26.95
CA ASP A 43 20.44 43.12 26.83
C ASP A 43 19.28 42.22 26.39
N ARG A 44 18.05 42.46 26.89
CA ARG A 44 16.83 41.81 26.38
C ARG A 44 16.55 42.15 24.93
N LYS A 45 16.64 43.42 24.53
CA LYS A 45 16.44 43.85 23.13
C LYS A 45 17.56 43.34 22.19
N LYS A 46 18.78 43.12 22.71
CA LYS A 46 19.86 42.46 21.97
C LYS A 46 19.58 40.96 21.84
N ALA A 47 19.18 40.28 22.92
CA ALA A 47 18.80 38.88 22.89
C ALA A 47 17.56 38.64 22.01
N GLU A 48 16.54 39.49 22.05
CA GLU A 48 15.37 39.48 21.16
C GLU A 48 15.78 39.71 19.70
N LYS A 49 16.73 40.61 19.42
CA LYS A 49 17.26 40.83 18.05
C LYS A 49 18.14 39.69 17.55
N THR A 50 18.91 39.05 18.43
CA THR A 50 19.71 37.86 18.10
C THR A 50 18.79 36.65 17.90
N ALA A 51 17.78 36.47 18.75
CA ALA A 51 16.75 35.43 18.60
C ALA A 51 15.89 35.65 17.35
N GLN A 52 15.51 36.90 17.01
CA GLN A 52 14.84 37.21 15.74
C GLN A 52 15.73 36.95 14.52
N LYS A 53 17.05 37.12 14.61
CA LYS A 53 18.00 36.79 13.53
C LYS A 53 18.29 35.30 13.39
N VAL A 54 18.15 34.54 14.47
CA VAL A 54 18.33 33.06 14.47
C VAL A 54 17.00 32.35 14.16
N SER A 55 15.87 33.04 14.33
CA SER A 55 14.51 32.56 14.02
C SER A 55 13.99 33.02 12.64
N SER A 56 14.83 33.60 11.78
CA SER A 56 14.40 34.22 10.51
C SER A 56 14.54 33.35 9.28
N MET A 57 14.50 32.02 9.41
CA MET A 57 14.16 31.18 8.27
C MET A 57 12.78 30.61 8.54
N SER A 58 11.81 31.08 7.77
CA SER A 58 10.52 30.41 7.70
C SER A 58 10.71 28.99 7.15
N LEU A 59 9.74 28.10 7.40
CA LEU A 59 9.78 26.75 6.82
C LEU A 59 9.87 26.82 5.28
N ASP A 60 9.30 27.85 4.67
CA ASP A 60 9.37 28.11 3.23
C ASP A 60 10.80 28.46 2.78
N ASP A 61 11.53 29.29 3.53
CA ASP A 61 12.93 29.64 3.21
C ASP A 61 13.86 28.41 3.24
N ILE A 62 13.66 27.50 4.22
CA ILE A 62 14.43 26.25 4.32
C ILE A 62 14.12 25.33 3.14
N SER A 63 12.84 25.26 2.76
CA SER A 63 12.35 24.49 1.63
C SER A 63 12.94 24.99 0.30
N ASP A 64 12.97 26.31 0.08
CA ASP A 64 13.56 26.91 -1.13
C ASP A 64 15.08 26.70 -1.18
N GLN A 65 15.77 26.83 -0.04
CA GLN A 65 17.19 26.52 0.03
C GLN A 65 17.46 25.04 -0.28
N ALA A 66 16.67 24.12 0.26
CA ALA A 66 16.80 22.69 -0.02
C ALA A 66 16.64 22.38 -1.52
N LEU A 67 15.71 23.05 -2.21
CA LEU A 67 15.51 22.93 -3.64
C LEU A 67 16.74 23.39 -4.44
N GLU A 68 17.36 24.51 -4.06
CA GLU A 68 18.61 24.98 -4.68
C GLU A 68 19.74 23.95 -4.50
N LEU A 69 19.88 23.38 -3.30
CA LEU A 69 20.91 22.37 -3.01
C LEU A 69 20.70 21.08 -3.81
N LEU A 70 19.46 20.63 -4.00
CA LEU A 70 19.17 19.48 -4.85
C LEU A 70 19.62 19.71 -6.30
N ASN A 71 19.37 20.91 -6.85
CA ASN A 71 19.81 21.26 -8.20
C ASN A 71 21.34 21.30 -8.34
N ILE A 72 22.07 21.55 -7.25
CA ILE A 72 23.53 21.46 -7.22
C ILE A 72 23.96 19.99 -7.20
N VAL A 73 23.42 19.20 -6.27
CA VAL A 73 23.75 17.77 -6.10
C VAL A 73 23.43 16.95 -7.34
N ALA A 74 22.31 17.25 -8.04
CA ALA A 74 21.88 16.54 -9.23
C ALA A 74 22.86 16.62 -10.42
N LYS A 75 23.84 17.54 -10.39
CA LYS A 75 24.88 17.66 -11.41
C LYS A 75 26.06 16.72 -11.20
N GLU A 76 26.21 16.16 -9.99
CA GLU A 76 27.28 15.23 -9.66
C GLU A 76 26.83 13.79 -9.97
N LYS A 77 27.67 12.99 -10.65
CA LYS A 77 27.36 11.58 -10.94
C LYS A 77 27.61 10.72 -9.71
N LEU A 78 26.63 9.88 -9.38
CA LEU A 78 26.78 8.85 -8.34
C LEU A 78 27.53 7.63 -8.90
N PRO A 79 28.29 6.91 -8.07
CA PRO A 79 28.98 5.68 -8.48
C PRO A 79 28.00 4.52 -8.74
N ASP A 80 28.32 3.70 -9.75
CA ASP A 80 27.47 2.58 -10.17
C ASP A 80 27.82 1.26 -9.45
N SER A 81 29.11 1.01 -9.18
CA SER A 81 29.59 -0.25 -8.58
C SER A 81 29.48 -0.24 -7.03
N ALA A 82 29.33 -1.42 -6.43
CA ALA A 82 29.22 -1.55 -4.96
C ALA A 82 30.47 -1.06 -4.22
N ASP A 83 31.66 -1.42 -4.72
CA ASP A 83 32.95 -1.02 -4.13
C ASP A 83 33.18 0.49 -4.24
N ASP A 84 32.78 1.10 -5.36
CA ASP A 84 32.86 2.55 -5.55
C ASP A 84 31.86 3.30 -4.66
N LYS A 85 30.68 2.71 -4.40
CA LYS A 85 29.66 3.28 -3.49
C LYS A 85 30.16 3.37 -2.05
N GLU A 86 30.84 2.34 -1.53
CA GLU A 86 31.39 2.37 -0.18
C GLU A 86 32.48 3.45 -0.04
N THR A 87 33.41 3.50 -1.00
CA THR A 87 34.48 4.50 -1.01
C THR A 87 33.92 5.92 -1.12
N TYR A 88 32.94 6.12 -2.00
CA TYR A 88 32.25 7.39 -2.16
C TYR A 88 31.52 7.79 -0.88
N PHE A 89 30.76 6.87 -0.27
CA PHE A 89 30.05 7.09 0.99
C PHE A 89 30.99 7.61 2.09
N LEU A 90 32.09 6.90 2.36
CA LEU A 90 33.07 7.30 3.38
C LEU A 90 33.69 8.67 3.07
N SER A 91 33.98 8.94 1.79
CA SER A 91 34.49 10.24 1.35
C SER A 91 33.51 11.37 1.63
N GLN A 92 32.22 11.17 1.34
CA GLN A 92 31.19 12.19 1.53
C GLN A 92 30.91 12.45 3.01
N VAL A 93 30.81 11.40 3.85
CA VAL A 93 30.63 11.56 5.30
C VAL A 93 31.80 12.33 5.92
N SER A 94 33.04 11.94 5.59
CA SER A 94 34.24 12.61 6.12
C SER A 94 34.31 14.09 5.73
N LYS A 95 33.97 14.44 4.47
CA LYS A 95 33.87 15.83 4.01
C LYS A 95 32.77 16.60 4.77
N GLY A 96 31.60 15.99 4.94
CA GLY A 96 30.49 16.56 5.70
C GLY A 96 30.87 16.89 7.14
N GLU A 97 31.53 15.96 7.83
CA GLU A 97 32.03 16.17 9.20
C GLU A 97 33.06 17.30 9.29
N ALA A 98 34.02 17.35 8.35
CA ALA A 98 35.01 18.42 8.30
C ALA A 98 34.35 19.80 8.10
N LEU A 99 33.34 19.88 7.23
CA LEU A 99 32.56 21.10 6.98
C LEU A 99 31.71 21.52 8.18
N CYS A 100 31.13 20.56 8.92
CA CYS A 100 30.49 20.82 10.20
C CYS A 100 31.46 21.44 11.22
N GLY A 101 32.70 20.94 11.26
CA GLY A 101 33.77 21.47 12.12
C GLY A 101 34.17 22.91 11.80
N ALA A 102 33.98 23.36 10.55
CA ALA A 102 34.20 24.75 10.13
C ALA A 102 33.13 25.74 10.64
N GLY A 103 32.05 25.23 11.26
CA GLY A 103 30.96 26.04 11.81
C GLY A 103 29.91 26.44 10.76
N PRO A 104 29.03 27.41 11.08
CA PRO A 104 27.83 27.71 10.28
C PRO A 104 28.07 28.02 8.79
N ALA A 105 29.26 28.51 8.43
CA ALA A 105 29.61 28.78 7.04
C ALA A 105 29.72 27.50 6.17
N GLY A 106 29.97 26.34 6.79
CA GLY A 106 30.10 25.05 6.11
C GLY A 106 28.81 24.22 6.08
N TYR A 107 27.74 24.63 6.78
CA TYR A 107 26.57 23.77 7.03
C TYR A 107 25.79 23.42 5.77
N THR A 108 25.64 24.38 4.85
CA THR A 108 24.95 24.17 3.57
C THR A 108 25.67 23.12 2.72
N GLU A 109 26.99 23.26 2.59
CA GLU A 109 27.82 22.30 1.85
C GLU A 109 27.85 20.94 2.58
N ALA A 110 27.93 20.93 3.91
CA ALA A 110 27.89 19.70 4.71
C ALA A 110 26.59 18.91 4.46
N ALA A 111 25.45 19.60 4.41
CA ALA A 111 24.15 18.98 4.11
C ALA A 111 24.14 18.30 2.74
N CYS A 112 24.71 18.93 1.70
CA CYS A 112 24.86 18.29 0.38
C CYS A 112 25.68 17.00 0.45
N ARG A 113 26.81 17.00 1.18
CA ARG A 113 27.67 15.82 1.30
C ARG A 113 26.98 14.68 2.05
N PHE A 114 26.30 14.97 3.16
CA PHE A 114 25.51 13.98 3.88
C PHE A 114 24.32 13.45 3.07
N PHE A 115 23.64 14.31 2.30
CA PHE A 115 22.58 13.88 1.39
C PHE A 115 23.10 12.96 0.27
N GLN A 116 24.27 13.26 -0.31
CA GLN A 116 24.92 12.39 -1.29
C GLN A 116 25.35 11.05 -0.69
N ALA A 117 25.81 11.03 0.56
CA ALA A 117 26.10 9.79 1.28
C ALA A 117 24.84 8.95 1.49
N LEU A 118 23.71 9.57 1.85
CA LEU A 118 22.41 8.91 1.97
C LEU A 118 21.97 8.22 0.67
N LYS A 119 22.29 8.80 -0.49
CA LYS A 119 21.91 8.26 -1.81
C LYS A 119 22.56 6.92 -2.15
N VAL A 120 23.72 6.63 -1.56
CA VAL A 120 24.49 5.40 -1.82
C VAL A 120 24.48 4.42 -0.66
N TYR A 121 23.86 4.78 0.47
CA TYR A 121 23.83 3.94 1.66
C TYR A 121 22.68 2.92 1.58
N PRO A 122 22.92 1.62 1.84
CA PRO A 122 21.91 0.56 1.69
C PRO A 122 20.66 0.73 2.57
N ASN A 123 20.80 1.29 3.79
CA ASN A 123 19.69 1.46 4.73
C ASN A 123 19.55 2.93 5.18
N PRO A 124 18.91 3.79 4.38
CA PRO A 124 18.89 5.24 4.64
C PRO A 124 18.25 5.62 5.99
N VAL A 125 17.32 4.81 6.50
CA VAL A 125 16.65 5.08 7.80
C VAL A 125 17.63 5.03 8.95
N GLU A 126 18.51 4.02 8.97
CA GLU A 126 19.56 3.89 9.99
C GLU A 126 20.50 5.11 9.96
N LEU A 127 20.92 5.51 8.77
CA LEU A 127 21.84 6.62 8.59
C LEU A 127 21.23 7.97 8.98
N VAL A 128 19.95 8.20 8.68
CA VAL A 128 19.22 9.39 9.16
C VAL A 128 19.21 9.45 10.69
N MET A 129 19.01 8.31 11.37
CA MET A 129 19.03 8.26 12.84
C MET A 129 20.42 8.55 13.42
N ILE A 130 21.49 8.16 12.72
CA ILE A 130 22.86 8.54 13.07
C ILE A 130 23.03 10.06 12.91
N TYR A 131 22.65 10.61 11.76
CA TYR A 131 22.78 12.06 11.50
C TYR A 131 22.02 12.91 12.50
N GLN A 132 20.83 12.48 12.93
CA GLN A 132 20.07 13.17 13.98
C GLN A 132 20.85 13.34 15.29
N ARG A 133 21.76 12.41 15.60
CA ARG A 133 22.55 12.42 16.84
C ARG A 133 23.93 13.05 16.68
N THR A 134 24.50 13.00 15.48
CA THR A 134 25.91 13.37 15.24
C THR A 134 26.10 14.69 14.51
N THR A 135 25.09 15.18 13.78
CA THR A 135 25.18 16.43 13.01
C THR A 135 24.53 17.61 13.74
N PRO A 136 24.95 18.86 13.49
CA PRO A 136 24.25 20.04 14.00
C PRO A 136 22.79 20.11 13.53
N ASP A 137 21.89 20.62 14.39
CA ASP A 137 20.46 20.72 14.12
C ASP A 137 20.13 21.41 12.78
N GLU A 138 20.86 22.46 12.42
CA GLU A 138 20.68 23.19 11.16
C GLU A 138 21.03 22.34 9.93
N VAL A 139 22.09 21.54 10.03
CA VAL A 139 22.50 20.61 8.97
C VAL A 139 21.46 19.50 8.83
N PHE A 140 21.03 18.91 9.94
CA PHE A 140 20.01 17.86 9.94
C PHE A 140 18.68 18.36 9.34
N LYS A 141 18.22 19.56 9.71
CA LYS A 141 17.01 20.18 9.14
C LYS A 141 17.13 20.36 7.62
N LEU A 142 18.28 20.80 7.12
CA LEU A 142 18.52 20.93 5.68
C LEU A 142 18.50 19.58 4.97
N ILE A 143 19.11 18.53 5.54
CA ILE A 143 19.07 17.17 4.99
C ILE A 143 17.61 16.68 4.89
N MET A 144 16.82 16.82 5.95
CA MET A 144 15.41 16.43 5.95
C MET A 144 14.58 17.24 4.95
N ALA A 145 14.84 18.55 4.83
CA ALA A 145 14.18 19.39 3.84
C ALA A 145 14.56 18.99 2.40
N MET A 146 15.81 18.62 2.14
CA MET A 146 16.26 18.09 0.84
C MET A 146 15.59 16.76 0.51
N MET A 147 15.50 15.83 1.47
CA MET A 147 14.77 14.57 1.28
C MET A 147 13.30 14.82 0.95
N ALA A 148 12.63 15.70 1.71
CA ALA A 148 11.24 16.06 1.47
C ALA A 148 11.04 16.73 0.10
N GLN A 149 11.94 17.62 -0.31
CA GLN A 149 11.88 18.28 -1.61
C GLN A 149 12.13 17.31 -2.77
N GLU A 150 13.04 16.35 -2.62
CA GLU A 150 13.27 15.34 -3.65
C GLU A 150 12.03 14.46 -3.85
N VAL A 151 11.43 13.98 -2.76
CA VAL A 151 10.16 13.22 -2.82
C VAL A 151 9.10 14.07 -3.51
N ARG A 152 8.98 15.36 -3.15
CA ARG A 152 8.03 16.29 -3.77
C ARG A 152 8.29 16.49 -5.27
N GLN A 153 9.54 16.67 -5.69
CA GLN A 153 9.91 16.79 -7.10
C GLN A 153 9.55 15.51 -7.87
N LYS A 154 9.86 14.35 -7.31
CA LYS A 154 9.52 13.05 -7.89
C LYS A 154 7.99 12.90 -8.05
N GLN A 155 7.21 13.29 -7.05
CA GLN A 155 5.74 13.30 -7.09
C GLN A 155 5.17 14.31 -8.10
N LEU A 156 5.82 15.44 -8.34
CA LEU A 156 5.38 16.42 -9.34
C LEU A 156 5.64 15.94 -10.76
N ARG A 157 6.82 15.36 -11.02
CA ARG A 157 7.20 14.78 -12.31
C ARG A 157 6.36 13.56 -12.68
N TYR A 158 5.76 12.88 -11.70
CA TYR A 158 4.95 11.69 -11.93
C TYR A 158 3.90 11.89 -13.02
N PHE A 159 3.15 12.99 -12.96
CA PHE A 159 2.07 13.28 -13.94
C PHE A 159 2.58 13.81 -15.28
N GLU A 160 3.88 14.07 -15.42
CA GLU A 160 4.50 14.43 -16.69
C GLU A 160 4.83 13.18 -17.52
N VAL A 161 5.11 12.06 -16.85
CA VAL A 161 5.51 10.79 -17.46
C VAL A 161 4.37 9.76 -17.46
N PHE A 162 3.50 9.82 -16.44
CA PHE A 162 2.37 8.91 -16.28
C PHE A 162 1.04 9.60 -16.64
N PRO A 163 0.15 8.96 -17.42
CA PRO A 163 0.30 7.64 -18.06
C PRO A 163 1.28 7.64 -19.25
N PRO A 164 1.81 6.46 -19.64
CA PRO A 164 2.65 6.35 -20.83
C PRO A 164 1.97 6.90 -22.09
N GLU A 165 2.75 7.51 -22.99
CA GLU A 165 2.21 8.11 -24.23
C GLU A 165 1.40 7.12 -25.08
N SER A 166 1.76 5.84 -25.05
CA SER A 166 1.06 4.75 -25.75
C SER A 166 -0.41 4.59 -25.34
N LYS A 167 -0.80 5.07 -24.16
CA LYS A 167 -2.19 5.04 -23.66
C LYS A 167 -3.02 6.20 -24.19
N ASN A 168 -2.44 7.14 -24.95
CA ASN A 168 -3.14 8.27 -25.57
C ASN A 168 -3.93 9.16 -24.58
N VAL A 169 -3.56 9.15 -23.31
CA VAL A 169 -4.19 9.93 -22.24
C VAL A 169 -3.15 10.61 -21.37
N SER A 170 -3.51 11.71 -20.72
CA SER A 170 -2.66 12.44 -19.77
C SER A 170 -3.47 12.90 -18.57
N ILE A 171 -2.86 12.86 -17.38
CA ILE A 171 -3.50 13.37 -16.16
C ILE A 171 -3.17 14.85 -15.99
N LYS A 172 -4.19 15.69 -15.88
CA LYS A 172 -4.02 17.15 -15.72
C LYS A 172 -4.79 17.66 -14.51
N ASP A 173 -4.25 18.70 -13.89
CA ASP A 173 -4.88 19.42 -12.79
C ASP A 173 -5.89 20.46 -13.32
N LYS A 174 -7.17 20.27 -12.99
CA LYS A 174 -8.26 21.17 -13.42
C LYS A 174 -8.08 22.59 -12.90
N SER A 175 -7.58 22.75 -11.67
CA SER A 175 -7.42 24.08 -11.05
C SER A 175 -6.47 24.98 -11.87
N LYS A 176 -5.41 24.39 -12.45
CA LYS A 176 -4.45 25.09 -13.30
C LYS A 176 -5.01 25.38 -14.69
N LEU A 177 -5.87 24.51 -15.22
CA LEU A 177 -6.55 24.73 -16.51
C LEU A 177 -7.57 25.87 -16.40
N ASP A 178 -8.36 25.88 -15.33
CA ASP A 178 -9.34 26.94 -15.06
C ASP A 178 -8.65 28.28 -14.81
N ALA A 179 -7.54 28.30 -14.06
CA ALA A 179 -6.73 29.51 -13.88
C ALA A 179 -6.12 30.02 -15.19
N LYS A 180 -5.67 29.12 -16.08
CA LYS A 180 -5.12 29.49 -17.40
C LYS A 180 -6.20 29.96 -18.37
N ALA A 181 -7.41 29.41 -18.27
CA ALA A 181 -8.59 29.87 -19.02
C ALA A 181 -9.06 31.24 -18.51
N LYS A 182 -9.14 31.44 -17.19
CA LYS A 182 -9.46 32.73 -16.55
C LYS A 182 -8.41 33.80 -16.83
N ALA A 183 -7.12 33.45 -16.78
CA ALA A 183 -6.03 34.37 -17.14
C ALA A 183 -6.02 34.75 -18.63
N LYS A 184 -6.64 33.95 -19.51
CA LYS A 184 -6.87 34.32 -20.91
C LYS A 184 -8.12 35.18 -21.10
N SER A 185 -9.08 35.14 -20.18
CA SER A 185 -10.33 35.92 -20.27
C SER A 185 -10.34 37.21 -19.46
N GLU A 186 -9.46 37.37 -18.46
CA GLU A 186 -9.52 38.49 -17.51
C GLU A 186 -8.17 39.20 -17.37
N GLN A 187 -8.02 40.28 -18.14
CA GLN A 187 -7.10 41.37 -17.84
C GLN A 187 -7.83 42.40 -16.96
N SER A 188 -8.17 42.08 -15.71
CA SER A 188 -8.53 43.06 -14.67
C SER A 188 -8.78 42.41 -13.29
N SER A 189 -8.24 43.08 -12.26
CA SER A 189 -8.59 43.05 -10.83
C SER A 189 -8.28 41.79 -9.99
N LYS A 190 -7.22 41.94 -9.17
CA LYS A 190 -7.01 41.32 -7.84
C LYS A 190 -8.15 41.74 -6.89
N GLU A 191 -8.44 41.13 -5.74
CA GLU A 191 -7.60 40.51 -4.72
C GLU A 191 -8.55 39.82 -3.71
N GLY A 192 -8.17 38.68 -3.14
CA GLY A 192 -8.93 38.01 -2.07
C GLY A 192 -8.15 36.81 -1.54
N GLU A 193 -7.52 36.98 -0.38
CA GLU A 193 -6.89 35.90 0.39
C GLU A 193 -7.99 35.06 1.08
N GLU A 194 -8.13 33.80 0.67
CA GLU A 194 -8.86 32.78 1.43
C GLU A 194 -7.86 31.81 2.07
N ALA A 195 -8.16 31.44 3.30
CA ALA A 195 -7.36 30.54 4.13
C ALA A 195 -7.11 29.21 3.42
N ALA A 196 -5.89 28.70 3.53
CA ALA A 196 -5.46 27.44 2.93
C ALA A 196 -6.23 26.25 3.51
N GLU A 197 -7.37 25.94 2.92
CA GLU A 197 -7.94 24.60 2.90
C GLU A 197 -6.97 23.69 2.15
N VAL A 198 -6.76 22.47 2.63
CA VAL A 198 -5.88 21.49 1.97
C VAL A 198 -6.51 21.13 0.62
N VAL A 199 -6.10 21.84 -0.44
CA VAL A 199 -6.57 21.60 -1.80
C VAL A 199 -6.05 20.24 -2.25
N VAL A 200 -6.88 19.21 -2.16
CA VAL A 200 -6.66 17.94 -2.86
C VAL A 200 -6.58 18.28 -4.35
N PRO A 201 -5.48 17.97 -5.05
CA PRO A 201 -5.33 18.31 -6.46
C PRO A 201 -6.51 17.75 -7.27
N ASN A 202 -7.30 18.61 -7.92
CA ASN A 202 -8.44 18.19 -8.75
C ASN A 202 -7.94 17.67 -10.11
N ARG A 203 -7.23 16.54 -10.07
CA ARG A 203 -6.67 15.88 -11.25
C ARG A 203 -7.71 15.00 -11.94
N SER A 204 -7.64 14.94 -13.26
CA SER A 204 -8.46 14.08 -14.09
C SER A 204 -7.73 13.69 -15.39
N LEU A 205 -8.28 12.72 -16.11
CA LEU A 205 -7.71 12.13 -17.31
C LEU A 205 -8.25 12.81 -18.57
N PHE A 206 -7.36 13.16 -19.51
CA PHE A 206 -7.67 13.84 -20.76
C PHE A 206 -7.08 13.09 -21.95
N VAL A 207 -7.78 13.06 -23.08
CA VAL A 207 -7.27 12.41 -24.29
C VAL A 207 -6.22 13.26 -25.01
N ASN A 208 -5.20 12.59 -25.57
CA ASN A 208 -4.12 13.21 -26.35
C ASN A 208 -4.39 13.23 -27.86
N LYS A 209 -5.41 12.49 -28.32
CA LYS A 209 -5.97 12.47 -29.68
C LYS A 209 -7.50 12.42 -29.63
N SER A 210 -8.16 12.59 -30.78
CA SER A 210 -9.62 12.42 -30.86
C SER A 210 -9.99 10.95 -31.02
N PHE A 211 -11.20 10.58 -30.58
CA PHE A 211 -11.76 9.24 -30.67
C PHE A 211 -13.20 9.30 -31.19
N GLU A 212 -13.60 8.32 -32.00
CA GLU A 212 -14.98 8.17 -32.44
C GLU A 212 -15.81 7.34 -31.45
N ALA A 213 -17.14 7.40 -31.57
CA ALA A 213 -18.01 6.56 -30.75
C ALA A 213 -17.73 5.07 -30.99
N GLY A 214 -17.57 4.30 -29.91
CA GLY A 214 -17.26 2.88 -29.92
C GLY A 214 -15.77 2.55 -29.97
N GLU A 215 -14.88 3.52 -30.19
CA GLU A 215 -13.43 3.30 -30.19
C GLU A 215 -12.92 3.06 -28.76
N VAL A 216 -11.94 2.16 -28.62
CA VAL A 216 -11.23 1.95 -27.35
C VAL A 216 -10.18 3.06 -27.19
N VAL A 217 -10.31 3.85 -26.11
CA VAL A 217 -9.38 4.92 -25.75
C VAL A 217 -8.05 4.33 -25.33
N TYR A 218 -8.09 3.40 -24.38
CA TYR A 218 -6.95 2.60 -23.92
C TYR A 218 -7.42 1.33 -23.21
N GLU A 219 -6.50 0.39 -23.06
CA GLU A 219 -6.66 -0.81 -22.25
C GLU A 219 -5.62 -0.83 -21.11
N GLU A 220 -5.95 -1.50 -20.02
CA GLU A 220 -5.12 -1.61 -18.83
C GLU A 220 -5.33 -2.94 -18.10
N GLU A 221 -4.26 -3.52 -17.58
CA GLU A 221 -4.30 -4.73 -16.76
C GLU A 221 -4.58 -4.37 -15.29
N ALA A 222 -5.32 -5.22 -14.58
CA ALA A 222 -5.52 -5.03 -13.15
C ALA A 222 -4.19 -5.12 -12.38
N VAL A 223 -4.04 -4.27 -11.37
CA VAL A 223 -2.98 -4.41 -10.37
C VAL A 223 -3.28 -5.60 -9.48
N VAL A 224 -4.53 -5.68 -9.04
CA VAL A 224 -5.10 -6.74 -8.22
C VAL A 224 -6.59 -6.84 -8.51
N SER A 225 -7.11 -8.07 -8.39
CA SER A 225 -8.52 -8.38 -8.56
C SER A 225 -8.95 -9.50 -7.63
N THR A 226 -10.25 -9.61 -7.37
CA THR A 226 -10.84 -10.74 -6.63
C THR A 226 -12.28 -10.98 -7.02
N LEU A 227 -12.72 -12.24 -6.96
CA LEU A 227 -14.12 -12.61 -7.16
C LEU A 227 -14.98 -12.13 -5.98
N LEU A 228 -16.19 -11.67 -6.33
CA LEU A 228 -17.29 -11.51 -5.37
C LEU A 228 -17.61 -12.87 -4.75
N PRO A 229 -18.03 -12.95 -3.48
CA PRO A 229 -18.33 -14.22 -2.83
C PRO A 229 -19.38 -15.06 -3.59
N CYS A 230 -20.42 -14.42 -4.14
CA CYS A 230 -21.46 -15.06 -4.96
C CYS A 230 -20.91 -15.70 -6.24
N ALA A 231 -19.80 -15.19 -6.78
CA ALA A 231 -19.14 -15.70 -7.99
C ALA A 231 -18.07 -16.79 -7.70
N ARG A 232 -17.83 -17.17 -6.43
CA ARG A 232 -16.87 -18.22 -6.03
C ARG A 232 -17.47 -19.63 -6.14
N ASN A 233 -18.01 -19.96 -7.32
CA ASN A 233 -18.71 -21.22 -7.59
C ASN A 233 -17.95 -22.18 -8.54
N GLY A 234 -16.72 -21.81 -8.91
CA GLY A 234 -15.86 -22.55 -9.84
C GLY A 234 -16.08 -22.23 -11.32
N GLN A 235 -17.01 -21.35 -11.68
CA GLN A 235 -17.23 -20.92 -13.07
C GLN A 235 -16.23 -19.86 -13.53
N PHE A 236 -15.69 -19.07 -12.60
CA PHE A 236 -14.80 -17.97 -12.90
C PHE A 236 -13.38 -18.25 -12.40
N CYS A 237 -12.40 -17.78 -13.14
CA CYS A 237 -10.99 -17.87 -12.77
C CYS A 237 -10.72 -17.01 -11.53
N TYR A 238 -10.11 -17.60 -10.50
CA TYR A 238 -9.73 -16.93 -9.25
C TYR A 238 -8.63 -15.86 -9.44
N HIS A 239 -7.90 -15.92 -10.56
CA HIS A 239 -6.83 -14.97 -10.89
C HIS A 239 -7.31 -13.83 -11.80
N CYS A 240 -7.83 -14.13 -12.98
CA CYS A 240 -8.17 -13.13 -13.99
C CYS A 240 -9.68 -12.91 -14.18
N LEU A 241 -10.51 -13.48 -13.29
CA LEU A 241 -11.98 -13.39 -13.30
C LEU A 241 -12.67 -13.93 -14.57
N MET A 242 -11.91 -14.44 -15.53
CA MET A 242 -12.41 -15.03 -16.77
C MET A 242 -13.41 -16.15 -16.53
N LEU A 243 -14.55 -16.11 -17.23
CA LEU A 243 -15.44 -17.26 -17.33
C LEU A 243 -14.70 -18.45 -17.94
N ILE A 244 -14.67 -19.57 -17.22
CA ILE A 244 -13.99 -20.79 -17.66
C ILE A 244 -14.92 -21.54 -18.62
N PRO A 245 -14.55 -21.72 -19.90
CA PRO A 245 -15.42 -22.39 -20.86
C PRO A 245 -15.77 -23.81 -20.42
N GLY A 246 -17.06 -24.15 -20.38
CA GLY A 246 -17.54 -25.48 -19.98
C GLY A 246 -17.57 -25.74 -18.48
N ALA A 247 -17.16 -24.78 -17.64
CA ALA A 247 -17.37 -24.87 -16.20
C ALA A 247 -18.86 -24.66 -15.87
N THR A 248 -19.50 -25.70 -15.35
CA THR A 248 -20.79 -25.56 -14.66
C THR A 248 -20.54 -25.10 -13.23
N ALA A 249 -21.45 -24.31 -12.63
CA ALA A 249 -21.42 -24.04 -11.21
C ALA A 249 -21.28 -25.38 -10.47
N SER A 250 -20.11 -25.61 -9.88
CA SER A 250 -19.86 -26.87 -9.19
C SER A 250 -20.78 -26.91 -7.97
N GLN A 251 -21.28 -28.09 -7.62
CA GLN A 251 -22.11 -28.33 -6.43
C GLN A 251 -21.30 -28.16 -5.12
N SER A 252 -20.49 -27.12 -5.00
CA SER A 252 -19.59 -26.89 -3.86
C SER A 252 -20.31 -26.56 -2.56
N GLN A 253 -21.62 -26.23 -2.59
CA GLN A 253 -22.42 -26.10 -1.37
C GLN A 253 -22.78 -27.46 -0.73
N ASN A 254 -22.79 -28.56 -1.48
CA ASN A 254 -23.10 -29.88 -0.92
C ASN A 254 -21.88 -30.54 -0.25
N ASP A 255 -20.66 -30.20 -0.67
CA ASP A 255 -19.44 -30.76 -0.07
C ASP A 255 -19.03 -30.07 1.24
N LEU A 256 -19.42 -28.81 1.46
CA LEU A 256 -19.30 -28.12 2.76
C LEU A 256 -20.14 -28.79 3.85
N LYS A 257 -21.40 -29.15 3.54
CA LYS A 257 -22.26 -29.93 4.46
C LYS A 257 -21.76 -31.36 4.68
N LYS A 258 -21.04 -31.92 3.71
CA LYS A 258 -20.51 -33.28 3.80
C LYS A 258 -19.23 -33.34 4.64
N ALA A 259 -18.42 -32.28 4.63
CA ALA A 259 -17.24 -32.15 5.48
C ALA A 259 -17.59 -32.02 6.97
N GLU A 260 -18.73 -31.38 7.31
CA GLU A 260 -19.26 -31.31 8.68
C GLU A 260 -19.84 -32.65 9.14
N SER A 261 -20.44 -33.45 8.24
CA SER A 261 -21.01 -34.76 8.60
C SER A 261 -20.00 -35.91 8.75
N HIS A 262 -18.72 -35.69 8.41
CA HIS A 262 -17.69 -36.71 8.44
C HIS A 262 -16.72 -36.60 9.64
N THR A 263 -16.80 -35.54 10.44
CA THR A 263 -16.00 -35.40 11.67
C THR A 263 -16.64 -36.03 12.91
N ASP A 264 -17.93 -36.37 12.87
CA ASP A 264 -18.66 -36.96 14.00
C ASP A 264 -18.74 -38.51 13.97
N ALA A 265 -18.26 -39.15 12.91
CA ALA A 265 -18.38 -40.61 12.72
C ALA A 265 -17.13 -41.41 13.15
N GLU A 266 -15.98 -40.77 13.40
CA GLU A 266 -14.73 -41.44 13.84
C GLU A 266 -14.40 -41.24 15.34
N ALA A 267 -15.34 -40.73 16.14
CA ALA A 267 -15.23 -40.66 17.61
C ALA A 267 -16.01 -41.77 18.34
N ALA A 268 -16.67 -42.67 17.60
CA ALA A 268 -17.66 -43.59 18.15
C ALA A 268 -17.35 -45.09 17.96
N GLU A 269 -16.08 -45.52 17.90
CA GLU A 269 -15.76 -46.95 18.07
C GLU A 269 -14.45 -47.14 18.84
N GLY A 270 -14.54 -47.30 20.16
CA GLY A 270 -13.37 -47.55 21.00
C GLY A 270 -13.64 -47.66 22.51
N ALA A 271 -14.75 -48.26 22.93
CA ALA A 271 -14.95 -48.59 24.35
C ALA A 271 -15.87 -49.80 24.55
N VAL A 272 -15.29 -50.99 24.77
CA VAL A 272 -15.84 -52.04 25.65
C VAL A 272 -14.70 -52.87 26.25
N SER A 273 -14.42 -52.69 27.54
CA SER A 273 -14.70 -53.72 28.57
C SER A 273 -14.09 -53.33 29.93
N SER A 274 -14.98 -53.27 30.91
CA SER A 274 -14.82 -53.17 32.36
C SER A 274 -13.79 -54.10 33.00
N GLU A 275 -13.19 -53.68 34.12
CA GLU A 275 -13.26 -54.39 35.41
C GLU A 275 -12.68 -53.55 36.56
N THR A 276 -13.05 -53.93 37.78
CA THR A 276 -13.29 -53.12 38.98
C THR A 276 -12.17 -53.14 40.03
N ASP A 277 -12.29 -52.20 40.97
CA ASP A 277 -11.98 -52.30 42.41
C ASP A 277 -10.53 -52.12 42.95
N ASP A 278 -10.40 -51.06 43.76
CA ASP A 278 -10.09 -51.07 45.21
C ASP A 278 -8.78 -50.40 45.72
N LYS A 279 -8.99 -49.63 46.82
CA LYS A 279 -8.08 -49.23 47.93
C LYS A 279 -7.09 -48.06 47.80
N GLN A 280 -7.57 -46.90 48.27
CA GLN A 280 -7.30 -46.26 49.57
C GLN A 280 -5.87 -46.17 50.17
N ALA A 281 -5.57 -44.93 50.60
CA ALA A 281 -4.82 -44.47 51.80
C ALA A 281 -3.36 -43.95 51.66
N ASP A 282 -3.22 -42.66 52.03
CA ASP A 282 -2.26 -42.00 52.95
C ASP A 282 -0.75 -42.37 52.85
N ASP A 283 0.22 -41.46 52.84
CA ASP A 283 0.61 -40.54 53.93
C ASP A 283 1.88 -39.78 53.48
N LYS A 284 2.27 -38.82 54.33
CA LYS A 284 3.11 -37.64 54.19
C LYS A 284 4.64 -37.81 54.06
N GLN A 285 5.22 -36.67 53.67
CA GLN A 285 6.31 -35.91 54.33
C GLN A 285 7.73 -35.94 53.71
N GLU A 286 8.22 -34.70 53.43
CA GLU A 286 9.50 -34.06 53.81
C GLU A 286 10.76 -34.96 53.86
N SER A 287 11.95 -34.61 53.35
CA SER A 287 12.64 -33.32 53.19
C SER A 287 14.08 -33.57 52.68
N GLU A 288 14.81 -32.47 52.41
CA GLU A 288 16.29 -32.30 52.46
C GLU A 288 17.13 -32.36 51.16
N GLU A 289 17.49 -31.16 50.71
CA GLU A 289 18.78 -30.76 50.12
C GLU A 289 19.96 -31.04 51.10
N PRO A 290 21.23 -31.21 50.65
CA PRO A 290 22.06 -30.05 50.27
C PRO A 290 23.19 -30.27 49.24
N ALA A 291 23.84 -29.13 48.96
CA ALA A 291 24.80 -28.73 47.94
C ALA A 291 26.28 -29.20 48.10
N SER A 292 27.14 -28.60 47.23
CA SER A 292 28.63 -28.56 47.14
C SER A 292 29.23 -29.53 46.09
N GLU A 293 30.23 -29.22 45.26
CA GLU A 293 31.26 -28.16 45.20
C GLU A 293 31.98 -28.24 43.80
N GLU A 294 32.49 -27.14 43.23
CA GLU A 294 33.44 -27.13 42.08
C GLU A 294 34.90 -27.36 42.54
N PRO A 295 35.92 -27.56 41.65
CA PRO A 295 36.65 -26.40 41.07
C PRO A 295 37.37 -26.57 39.68
N HIS A 296 37.59 -25.42 39.00
CA HIS A 296 38.77 -24.88 38.26
C HIS A 296 39.94 -25.79 37.77
N ALA A 297 40.83 -25.47 36.80
CA ALA A 297 41.03 -24.50 35.70
C ALA A 297 42.44 -24.78 35.07
N ASP A 298 42.64 -24.41 33.79
CA ASP A 298 43.86 -23.96 33.06
C ASP A 298 45.21 -24.77 33.02
N ASP A 299 45.77 -24.98 31.81
CA ASP A 299 46.85 -24.15 31.18
C ASP A 299 47.94 -24.91 30.34
N LYS A 300 48.39 -24.23 29.25
CA LYS A 300 49.68 -24.28 28.48
C LYS A 300 50.04 -25.45 27.54
N THR A 301 50.71 -25.31 26.37
CA THR A 301 51.12 -24.23 25.42
C THR A 301 51.89 -24.87 24.22
N ALA A 302 51.84 -24.23 23.04
CA ALA A 302 52.87 -24.14 21.96
C ALA A 302 53.25 -25.43 21.15
N ALA A 303 53.68 -25.42 19.87
CA ALA A 303 54.23 -24.40 18.97
C ALA A 303 54.21 -24.89 17.48
N GLU A 304 54.41 -23.93 16.56
CA GLU A 304 55.18 -23.95 15.29
C GLU A 304 54.81 -24.77 14.01
N ALA A 305 54.84 -24.02 12.89
CA ALA A 305 54.88 -24.43 11.47
C ALA A 305 56.31 -24.91 11.06
N PRO A 306 56.62 -25.42 9.83
CA PRO A 306 56.58 -24.62 8.59
C PRO A 306 56.29 -25.39 7.26
N ALA A 307 56.24 -24.60 6.18
CA ALA A 307 56.01 -24.92 4.76
C ALA A 307 57.16 -25.67 4.04
N THR A 308 56.91 -26.20 2.81
CA THR A 308 57.50 -25.74 1.51
C THR A 308 57.44 -26.78 0.35
N LYS A 309 57.06 -26.28 -0.85
CA LYS A 309 57.59 -26.41 -2.25
C LYS A 309 57.94 -27.76 -2.94
N ALA A 310 57.47 -27.88 -4.20
CA ALA A 310 58.20 -28.20 -5.46
C ALA A 310 57.22 -27.93 -6.65
N ASP A 311 57.43 -27.09 -7.68
CA ASP A 311 58.39 -27.09 -8.84
C ASP A 311 58.27 -28.41 -9.68
N ASP A 312 58.19 -28.50 -11.02
CA ASP A 312 58.26 -27.60 -12.20
C ASP A 312 57.80 -28.39 -13.49
N LYS A 313 57.35 -27.63 -14.51
CA LYS A 313 57.21 -27.76 -16.00
C LYS A 313 57.35 -29.04 -16.90
N LEU A 314 56.53 -28.98 -18.00
CA LEU A 314 56.70 -29.32 -19.46
C LEU A 314 56.82 -30.81 -19.88
N GLU A 315 56.37 -31.36 -21.03
CA GLU A 315 56.10 -30.95 -22.43
C GLU A 315 55.31 -32.10 -23.17
N GLU A 316 54.31 -31.86 -24.04
CA GLU A 316 54.28 -32.00 -25.54
C GLU A 316 53.56 -33.23 -26.18
N GLY A 317 52.86 -32.99 -27.31
CA GLY A 317 52.42 -33.95 -28.37
C GLY A 317 50.91 -34.31 -28.41
N ASN A 318 50.01 -33.63 -29.14
CA ASN A 318 49.77 -33.47 -30.60
C ASN A 318 48.98 -34.63 -31.27
N GLU A 319 47.76 -34.34 -31.75
CA GLU A 319 47.16 -34.97 -32.94
C GLU A 319 46.08 -34.05 -33.56
N GLU A 320 46.26 -33.74 -34.84
CA GLU A 320 45.48 -32.83 -35.68
C GLU A 320 44.29 -33.52 -36.37
N SER A 321 43.21 -32.78 -36.64
CA SER A 321 42.56 -32.77 -37.96
C SER A 321 41.71 -31.51 -38.17
N GLU A 322 41.74 -31.02 -39.41
CA GLU A 322 41.48 -29.65 -39.90
C GLU A 322 40.10 -29.56 -40.65
N PRO A 323 39.69 -28.46 -41.34
CA PRO A 323 38.54 -27.62 -40.97
C PRO A 323 37.41 -27.53 -42.04
N LEU A 324 36.31 -26.82 -41.71
CA LEU A 324 35.28 -26.40 -42.68
C LEU A 324 35.04 -24.88 -42.60
N ALA A 325 34.82 -24.30 -43.79
CA ALA A 325 34.92 -22.90 -44.20
C ALA A 325 33.70 -22.01 -43.77
N PRO A 326 33.77 -20.67 -43.98
CA PRO A 326 32.85 -19.70 -43.39
C PRO A 326 31.66 -19.38 -44.31
N GLU A 327 30.49 -19.12 -43.73
CA GLU A 327 29.35 -18.52 -44.44
C GLU A 327 29.20 -17.01 -44.15
N GLU A 328 28.88 -16.29 -45.23
CA GLU A 328 28.66 -14.85 -45.34
C GLU A 328 27.14 -14.50 -45.16
N PRO A 329 26.73 -13.21 -45.21
CA PRO A 329 25.78 -12.62 -44.27
C PRO A 329 24.30 -12.78 -44.64
N ILE A 330 23.45 -12.79 -43.61
CA ILE A 330 21.99 -12.84 -43.74
C ILE A 330 21.47 -11.43 -44.10
N ALA A 331 20.77 -11.36 -45.22
CA ALA A 331 20.11 -10.18 -45.75
C ALA A 331 18.89 -9.75 -44.92
N GLU A 332 18.65 -8.44 -44.91
CA GLU A 332 17.43 -7.78 -44.44
C GLU A 332 16.18 -8.35 -45.12
N VAL A 333 15.20 -8.79 -44.31
CA VAL A 333 13.82 -8.98 -44.77
C VAL A 333 12.88 -8.23 -43.83
N LYS A 334 12.20 -7.25 -44.43
CA LYS A 334 11.09 -6.49 -43.87
C LYS A 334 9.95 -7.44 -43.47
N ALA A 335 9.48 -7.37 -42.23
CA ALA A 335 8.21 -7.96 -41.82
C ALA A 335 7.15 -6.85 -41.79
N SER A 336 6.21 -6.94 -42.73
CA SER A 336 4.95 -6.21 -42.77
C SER A 336 3.95 -6.84 -41.80
N GLU A 337 3.13 -5.97 -41.21
CA GLU A 337 1.93 -6.28 -40.44
C GLU A 337 1.01 -7.29 -41.15
N ALA A 338 0.63 -8.33 -40.43
CA ALA A 338 -0.57 -9.11 -40.71
C ALA A 338 -1.10 -9.66 -39.38
N ASP A 339 -2.35 -9.31 -39.08
CA ASP A 339 -3.16 -9.84 -38.00
C ASP A 339 -3.09 -11.38 -37.95
N VAL A 340 -2.62 -11.91 -36.82
CA VAL A 340 -2.84 -13.30 -36.44
C VAL A 340 -3.42 -13.30 -35.03
N ALA A 341 -4.75 -13.33 -34.98
CA ALA A 341 -5.49 -13.72 -33.79
C ALA A 341 -5.01 -15.12 -33.36
N PRO A 342 -4.83 -15.39 -32.06
CA PRO A 342 -4.53 -16.75 -31.63
C PRO A 342 -5.76 -17.62 -31.93
N GLU A 343 -5.61 -18.57 -32.84
CA GLU A 343 -6.61 -19.62 -33.05
C GLU A 343 -6.84 -20.36 -31.73
N VAL A 344 -8.06 -20.30 -31.22
CA VAL A 344 -8.52 -21.08 -30.09
C VAL A 344 -8.52 -22.56 -30.49
N SER A 345 -7.44 -23.25 -30.12
CA SER A 345 -7.34 -24.70 -30.22
C SER A 345 -8.32 -25.33 -29.22
N SER A 346 -9.42 -25.86 -29.75
CA SER A 346 -10.50 -26.56 -29.06
C SER A 346 -10.09 -27.94 -28.50
N LYS A 347 -9.15 -27.98 -27.56
CA LYS A 347 -8.80 -29.19 -26.80
C LYS A 347 -8.93 -28.93 -25.30
N GLY A 348 -10.14 -29.14 -24.77
CA GLY A 348 -10.46 -29.41 -23.36
C GLY A 348 -9.76 -28.54 -22.30
N ASN A 349 -10.14 -27.27 -22.18
CA ASN A 349 -9.82 -26.47 -21.00
C ASN A 349 -10.77 -26.86 -19.87
N ASN A 350 -10.45 -27.92 -19.14
CA ASN A 350 -11.10 -28.21 -17.88
C ASN A 350 -10.63 -27.19 -16.85
N ALA A 351 -11.55 -26.72 -16.02
CA ALA A 351 -11.26 -25.84 -14.89
C ALA A 351 -10.19 -26.48 -13.98
N LEU A 352 -9.13 -25.73 -13.66
CA LEU A 352 -8.01 -26.22 -12.85
C LEU A 352 -8.20 -25.78 -11.39
N ALA A 353 -8.63 -26.69 -10.52
CA ALA A 353 -8.72 -26.41 -9.09
C ALA A 353 -7.32 -26.39 -8.44
N CYS A 354 -7.17 -25.62 -7.36
CA CYS A 354 -6.00 -25.73 -6.49
C CYS A 354 -5.97 -27.10 -5.81
N ASP A 355 -4.80 -27.76 -5.85
CA ASP A 355 -4.61 -29.11 -5.29
C ASP A 355 -4.67 -29.14 -3.75
N LYS A 356 -4.66 -27.97 -3.09
CA LYS A 356 -4.64 -27.85 -1.63
C LYS A 356 -5.98 -27.41 -1.04
N CYS A 357 -6.55 -26.30 -1.51
CA CYS A 357 -7.82 -25.80 -0.97
C CYS A 357 -9.03 -26.26 -1.78
N HIS A 358 -8.86 -26.67 -3.04
CA HIS A 358 -9.94 -26.99 -3.98
C HIS A 358 -10.99 -25.88 -4.24
N GLU A 359 -10.94 -24.76 -3.51
CA GLU A 359 -11.81 -23.58 -3.66
C GLU A 359 -11.39 -22.67 -4.81
N ALA A 360 -10.08 -22.45 -4.97
CA ALA A 360 -9.57 -21.58 -6.02
C ALA A 360 -9.48 -22.35 -7.34
N VAL A 361 -10.15 -21.85 -8.38
CA VAL A 361 -10.22 -22.47 -9.71
C VAL A 361 -9.62 -21.54 -10.76
N TYR A 362 -8.86 -22.08 -11.72
CA TYR A 362 -8.10 -21.31 -12.71
C TYR A 362 -8.45 -21.74 -14.14
N CYS A 363 -8.44 -20.79 -15.07
CA CYS A 363 -8.72 -21.04 -16.49
C CYS A 363 -7.54 -21.69 -17.24
N THR A 364 -6.31 -21.47 -16.77
CA THR A 364 -5.07 -21.99 -17.38
C THR A 364 -4.03 -22.30 -16.32
N GLU A 365 -3.08 -23.18 -16.66
CA GLU A 365 -1.93 -23.48 -15.79
C GLU A 365 -1.11 -22.21 -15.52
N LYS A 366 -1.03 -21.30 -16.51
CA LYS A 366 -0.38 -20.01 -16.36
C LYS A 366 -1.05 -19.19 -15.25
N CYS A 367 -2.37 -19.04 -15.27
CA CYS A 367 -3.10 -18.31 -14.23
C CYS A 367 -2.94 -18.95 -12.85
N ARG A 368 -2.90 -20.29 -12.77
CA ARG A 368 -2.65 -21.01 -11.53
C ARG A 368 -1.26 -20.71 -10.97
N GLN A 369 -0.23 -20.76 -11.82
CA GLN A 369 1.14 -20.50 -11.43
C GLN A 369 1.38 -19.03 -11.08
N ASP A 370 0.90 -18.09 -11.91
CA ASP A 370 1.01 -16.65 -11.65
C ASP A 370 0.37 -16.28 -10.31
N ALA A 371 -0.83 -16.83 -10.03
CA ALA A 371 -1.50 -16.62 -8.75
C ALA A 371 -0.69 -17.22 -7.60
N TYR A 372 -0.18 -18.46 -7.74
CA TYR A 372 0.63 -19.12 -6.72
C TYR A 372 1.88 -18.31 -6.38
N ASP A 373 2.66 -17.94 -7.39
CA ASP A 373 3.90 -17.18 -7.24
C ASP A 373 3.65 -15.81 -6.60
N ALA A 374 2.60 -15.11 -7.04
CA ALA A 374 2.31 -13.77 -6.56
C ALA A 374 1.70 -13.76 -5.15
N TYR A 375 0.68 -14.57 -4.86
CA TYR A 375 -0.09 -14.42 -3.62
C TYR A 375 -0.72 -15.70 -3.06
N HIS A 376 -1.10 -16.65 -3.91
CA HIS A 376 -1.86 -17.82 -3.48
C HIS A 376 -1.01 -18.81 -2.67
N GLN A 377 0.31 -18.82 -2.82
CA GLN A 377 1.18 -19.66 -1.99
C GLN A 377 0.98 -19.45 -0.48
N PHE A 378 0.74 -18.21 -0.05
CA PHE A 378 0.54 -17.83 1.36
C PHE A 378 -0.91 -17.51 1.73
N LEU A 379 -1.78 -17.23 0.74
CA LEU A 379 -3.21 -17.02 0.96
C LEU A 379 -4.07 -18.28 0.83
N CYS A 380 -3.51 -19.40 0.39
CA CYS A 380 -4.27 -20.64 0.23
C CYS A 380 -4.70 -21.21 1.61
N PRO A 381 -6.01 -21.35 1.88
CA PRO A 381 -6.51 -21.91 3.15
C PRO A 381 -6.14 -23.39 3.38
N GLY A 382 -5.79 -24.10 2.30
CA GLY A 382 -5.32 -25.49 2.32
C GLY A 382 -3.81 -25.65 2.44
N SER A 383 -3.02 -24.57 2.33
CA SER A 383 -1.58 -24.60 2.62
C SER A 383 -1.33 -24.72 4.12
N SER A 384 -0.21 -25.34 4.50
CA SER A 384 0.15 -25.66 5.89
C SER A 384 0.33 -24.41 6.77
N GLY A 385 -0.72 -24.00 7.47
CA GLY A 385 -0.69 -22.96 8.51
C GLY A 385 -2.08 -22.49 8.90
N SER A 386 -2.37 -22.35 10.21
CA SER A 386 -3.69 -21.89 10.67
C SER A 386 -3.98 -20.44 10.25
N ALA A 387 -2.94 -19.61 10.12
CA ALA A 387 -3.06 -18.19 9.80
C ALA A 387 -3.78 -17.91 8.47
N ALA A 388 -3.54 -18.70 7.41
CA ALA A 388 -4.18 -18.47 6.10
C ALA A 388 -5.67 -18.82 6.12
N ARG A 389 -6.02 -19.90 6.82
CA ARG A 389 -7.41 -20.32 7.03
C ARG A 389 -8.17 -19.34 7.92
N GLU A 390 -7.56 -18.92 9.03
CA GLU A 390 -8.12 -17.92 9.93
C GLU A 390 -8.31 -16.57 9.22
N PHE A 391 -7.33 -16.15 8.40
CA PHE A 391 -7.46 -14.93 7.60
C PHE A 391 -8.62 -15.06 6.61
N ALA A 392 -8.72 -16.16 5.87
CA ALA A 392 -9.83 -16.39 4.95
C ALA A 392 -11.20 -16.31 5.66
N ALA A 393 -11.33 -16.98 6.82
CA ALA A 393 -12.54 -16.93 7.64
C ALA A 393 -12.88 -15.50 8.10
N LEU A 394 -11.89 -14.75 8.61
CA LEU A 394 -12.09 -13.35 9.01
C LEU A 394 -12.52 -12.46 7.86
N THR A 395 -11.90 -12.61 6.68
CA THR A 395 -12.29 -11.82 5.49
C THR A 395 -13.73 -12.13 5.06
N GLN A 396 -14.15 -13.39 5.15
CA GLN A 396 -15.52 -13.77 4.84
C GLN A 396 -16.52 -13.20 5.84
N GLN A 397 -16.22 -13.31 7.15
CA GLN A 397 -17.06 -12.75 8.22
C GLN A 397 -17.15 -11.22 8.19
N SER A 398 -16.12 -10.55 7.68
CA SER A 398 -16.14 -9.09 7.58
C SER A 398 -17.08 -8.54 6.52
N HIS A 399 -17.53 -9.37 5.57
CA HIS A 399 -18.26 -8.90 4.38
C HIS A 399 -17.49 -7.80 3.62
N GLU A 400 -16.16 -7.87 3.64
CA GLU A 400 -15.26 -6.93 2.99
C GLU A 400 -14.27 -7.67 2.07
N LEU A 401 -14.03 -7.12 0.87
CA LEU A 401 -13.07 -7.59 -0.10
C LEU A 401 -11.74 -6.84 -0.04
N ALA A 402 -11.73 -5.62 0.51
CA ALA A 402 -10.51 -4.85 0.72
C ALA A 402 -9.39 -5.64 1.44
N PRO A 403 -9.66 -6.42 2.51
CA PRO A 403 -8.64 -7.26 3.15
C PRO A 403 -7.90 -8.21 2.20
N ILE A 404 -8.65 -8.96 1.38
CA ILE A 404 -8.06 -9.94 0.45
C ILE A 404 -7.34 -9.25 -0.70
N LEU A 405 -7.86 -8.12 -1.20
CA LEU A 405 -7.19 -7.32 -2.22
C LEU A 405 -5.88 -6.72 -1.71
N ILE A 406 -5.84 -6.20 -0.48
CA ILE A 406 -4.62 -5.67 0.15
C ILE A 406 -3.58 -6.78 0.31
N ALA A 407 -4.00 -7.97 0.73
CA ALA A 407 -3.10 -9.10 0.86
C ALA A 407 -2.52 -9.55 -0.50
N LYS A 408 -3.38 -9.67 -1.53
CA LYS A 408 -2.94 -9.93 -2.92
C LYS A 408 -1.99 -8.84 -3.41
N PHE A 409 -2.27 -7.57 -3.08
CA PHE A 409 -1.46 -6.44 -3.49
C PHE A 409 -0.03 -6.51 -2.95
N PHE A 410 0.14 -6.78 -1.66
CA PHE A 410 1.48 -6.99 -1.11
C PHE A 410 2.19 -8.19 -1.73
N GLY A 411 1.46 -9.28 -2.01
CA GLY A 411 2.01 -10.42 -2.75
C GLY A 411 2.54 -10.04 -4.13
N VAL A 412 1.73 -9.34 -4.93
CA VAL A 412 2.09 -8.85 -6.27
C VAL A 412 3.28 -7.89 -6.19
N LEU A 413 3.35 -7.00 -5.20
CA LEU A 413 4.50 -6.11 -5.00
C LEU A 413 5.80 -6.90 -4.77
N VAL A 414 5.76 -7.88 -3.86
CA VAL A 414 6.92 -8.71 -3.52
C VAL A 414 7.37 -9.52 -4.74
N ASP A 415 6.45 -10.15 -5.46
CA ASP A 415 6.75 -10.95 -6.63
C ASP A 415 7.37 -10.10 -7.76
N ARG A 416 6.83 -8.90 -8.00
CA ARG A 416 7.41 -7.95 -8.96
C ARG A 416 8.82 -7.53 -8.58
N GLU A 417 9.08 -7.22 -7.31
CA GLU A 417 10.40 -6.79 -6.87
C GLU A 417 11.42 -7.93 -6.98
N LYS A 418 11.05 -9.16 -6.58
CA LYS A 418 11.89 -10.36 -6.78
C LYS A 418 12.24 -10.59 -8.25
N LYS A 419 11.26 -10.42 -9.15
CA LYS A 419 11.47 -10.55 -10.60
C LYS A 419 12.39 -9.46 -11.15
N LYS A 420 12.29 -8.22 -10.66
CA LYS A 420 13.21 -7.12 -11.00
C LYS A 420 14.63 -7.40 -10.56
N GLU A 421 14.82 -7.79 -9.30
CA GLU A 421 16.14 -8.17 -8.77
C GLU A 421 16.77 -9.32 -9.57
N LEU A 422 15.98 -10.35 -9.88
CA LEU A 422 16.43 -11.49 -10.69
C LEU A 422 16.82 -11.07 -12.12
N ALA A 423 15.99 -10.25 -12.78
CA ALA A 423 16.27 -9.77 -14.12
C ALA A 423 17.54 -8.90 -14.17
N GLN A 424 17.76 -8.08 -13.14
CA GLN A 424 18.98 -7.31 -12.96
C GLN A 424 20.21 -8.20 -12.74
N ALA A 425 20.09 -9.22 -11.89
CA ALA A 425 21.16 -10.19 -11.63
C ALA A 425 21.55 -11.01 -12.87
N LEU A 426 20.59 -11.30 -13.75
CA LEU A 426 20.79 -12.02 -15.01
C LEU A 426 21.28 -11.12 -16.16
N GLY A 427 21.42 -9.80 -15.95
CA GLY A 427 21.91 -8.88 -16.97
C GLY A 427 20.99 -8.73 -18.19
N ILE A 428 19.68 -8.96 -18.02
CA ILE A 428 18.71 -8.87 -19.11
C ILE A 428 18.52 -7.40 -19.51
N ALA A 429 19.08 -7.01 -20.65
CA ALA A 429 18.95 -5.65 -21.19
C ALA A 429 17.47 -5.33 -21.49
N GLY A 430 16.97 -4.20 -20.96
CA GLY A 430 15.56 -3.79 -21.09
C GLY A 430 14.63 -4.29 -19.98
N ALA A 431 15.16 -4.90 -18.91
CA ALA A 431 14.39 -5.31 -17.73
C ALA A 431 13.70 -4.16 -16.98
N THR A 432 14.16 -2.92 -17.18
CA THR A 432 13.50 -1.70 -16.75
C THR A 432 13.18 -0.84 -17.97
N THR A 433 11.89 -0.65 -18.23
CA THR A 433 11.37 0.24 -19.28
C THR A 433 11.25 1.67 -18.76
N GLU A 434 10.95 2.67 -19.60
CA GLU A 434 10.54 4.01 -19.11
C GLU A 434 9.31 3.93 -18.19
N ALA A 435 8.50 2.87 -18.28
CA ALA A 435 7.40 2.59 -17.36
C ALA A 435 7.85 2.10 -15.97
N ASP A 436 9.14 1.86 -15.74
CA ASP A 436 9.73 1.46 -14.45
C ASP A 436 10.34 2.63 -13.65
N GLU A 437 10.17 3.88 -14.09
CA GLU A 437 10.63 5.05 -13.31
C GLU A 437 9.93 5.13 -11.94
N TYR A 438 8.69 4.65 -11.87
CA TYR A 438 7.86 4.67 -10.67
C TYR A 438 7.47 3.26 -10.24
N THR A 439 7.49 3.02 -8.92
CA THR A 439 7.04 1.76 -8.33
C THR A 439 5.51 1.69 -8.34
N THR A 440 4.94 0.48 -8.32
CA THR A 440 3.48 0.31 -8.18
C THR A 440 2.94 0.98 -6.92
N TRP A 441 3.74 1.06 -5.85
CA TRP A 441 3.41 1.81 -4.64
C TRP A 441 3.28 3.31 -4.90
N GLU A 442 4.22 3.92 -5.61
CA GLU A 442 4.17 5.36 -5.96
C GLU A 442 2.95 5.70 -6.84
N HIS A 443 2.57 4.79 -7.74
CA HIS A 443 1.33 4.96 -8.50
C HIS A 443 0.09 4.99 -7.58
N LEU A 444 0.02 4.10 -6.58
CA LEU A 444 -1.08 4.07 -5.62
C LEU A 444 -1.13 5.32 -4.74
N GLU A 445 0.01 5.81 -4.27
CA GLU A 445 0.08 7.05 -3.48
C GLU A 445 -0.59 8.22 -4.22
N SER A 446 -0.50 8.23 -5.55
CA SER A 446 -1.08 9.27 -6.41
C SER A 446 -2.62 9.24 -6.54
N MET A 447 -3.26 8.13 -6.13
CA MET A 447 -4.72 7.94 -6.22
C MET A 447 -5.49 8.72 -5.15
N ARG A 448 -6.73 9.10 -5.48
CA ARG A 448 -7.70 9.58 -4.50
C ARG A 448 -8.01 8.47 -3.49
N TYR A 449 -8.43 8.82 -2.29
CA TYR A 449 -8.79 7.85 -1.27
C TYR A 449 -9.84 8.45 -0.33
N LEU A 450 -10.59 7.58 0.34
CA LEU A 450 -11.45 7.94 1.43
C LEU A 450 -10.67 7.90 2.74
N GLU A 451 -10.80 8.94 3.56
CA GLU A 451 -10.32 8.88 4.94
C GLU A 451 -11.26 7.99 5.74
N LEU A 452 -10.75 6.85 6.19
CA LEU A 452 -11.50 5.86 6.94
C LEU A 452 -11.07 5.86 8.41
N ILE A 453 -12.02 5.54 9.28
CA ILE A 453 -11.76 5.30 10.70
C ILE A 453 -11.52 3.78 10.86
N PRO A 454 -10.35 3.34 11.36
CA PRO A 454 -10.09 1.93 11.57
C PRO A 454 -11.08 1.31 12.57
N THR A 455 -11.60 0.13 12.23
CA THR A 455 -12.53 -0.64 13.08
C THR A 455 -11.80 -1.69 13.92
N PRO A 456 -12.44 -2.27 14.96
CA PRO A 456 -11.90 -3.43 15.67
C PRO A 456 -11.67 -4.63 14.74
N SER A 457 -12.52 -4.83 13.73
CA SER A 457 -12.34 -5.87 12.70
C SER A 457 -11.05 -5.63 11.90
N ASP A 458 -10.80 -4.40 11.47
CA ASP A 458 -9.57 -4.03 10.76
C ASP A 458 -8.32 -4.35 11.59
N ALA A 459 -8.35 -4.12 12.91
CA ALA A 459 -7.24 -4.46 13.79
C ALA A 459 -7.00 -5.97 13.90
N GLN A 460 -8.04 -6.80 13.83
CA GLN A 460 -7.91 -8.26 13.80
C GLN A 460 -7.33 -8.75 12.47
N ILE A 461 -7.90 -8.26 11.37
CA ILE A 461 -7.46 -8.57 10.00
C ILE A 461 -6.00 -8.16 9.81
N LEU A 462 -5.62 -6.96 10.24
CA LEU A 462 -4.25 -6.45 10.13
C LEU A 462 -3.24 -7.31 10.90
N ARG A 463 -3.59 -7.76 12.11
CA ARG A 463 -2.73 -8.66 12.89
C ARG A 463 -2.48 -9.96 12.15
N LYS A 464 -3.54 -10.58 11.60
CA LYS A 464 -3.44 -11.83 10.84
C LYS A 464 -2.71 -11.66 9.50
N LEU A 465 -2.97 -10.56 8.80
CA LEU A 465 -2.22 -10.19 7.60
C LEU A 465 -0.73 -10.05 7.91
N SER A 466 -0.37 -9.35 8.99
CA SER A 466 1.04 -9.16 9.40
C SER A 466 1.73 -10.49 9.73
N GLU A 467 1.00 -11.42 10.36
CA GLU A 467 1.46 -12.78 10.62
C GLU A 467 1.76 -13.54 9.32
N LEU A 468 0.83 -13.52 8.35
CA LEU A 468 0.99 -14.14 7.03
C LEU A 468 2.19 -13.58 6.24
N MET A 469 2.32 -12.25 6.22
CA MET A 469 3.40 -11.60 5.48
C MET A 469 4.77 -11.86 6.13
N SER A 470 4.84 -11.96 7.47
CA SER A 470 6.08 -12.27 8.18
C SER A 470 6.64 -13.65 7.85
N GLN A 471 5.76 -14.63 7.60
CA GLN A 471 6.16 -15.98 7.20
C GLN A 471 6.70 -16.01 5.77
N SER A 472 6.23 -15.10 4.92
CA SER A 472 6.53 -15.08 3.48
C SER A 472 7.77 -14.23 3.14
N VAL A 473 7.95 -13.08 3.82
CA VAL A 473 9.04 -12.14 3.57
C VAL A 473 9.51 -11.51 4.89
N PRO A 474 10.76 -11.75 5.33
CA PRO A 474 11.31 -11.11 6.52
C PRO A 474 11.27 -9.57 6.41
N GLY A 475 10.78 -8.90 7.46
CA GLY A 475 10.70 -7.44 7.53
C GLY A 475 9.46 -6.82 6.88
N LEU A 476 8.69 -7.57 6.08
CA LEU A 476 7.51 -7.03 5.41
C LEU A 476 6.37 -6.67 6.38
N SER A 477 6.27 -7.32 7.53
CA SER A 477 5.32 -6.93 8.57
C SER A 477 5.57 -5.55 9.15
N GLN A 478 6.80 -5.03 9.10
CA GLN A 478 7.09 -3.64 9.47
C GLN A 478 6.57 -2.66 8.40
N PHE A 479 6.44 -3.13 7.16
CA PHE A 479 5.88 -2.36 6.06
C PHE A 479 4.35 -2.30 6.13
N VAL A 480 3.69 -3.36 6.62
CA VAL A 480 2.23 -3.45 6.74
C VAL A 480 1.77 -2.78 8.05
N THR A 481 1.80 -1.45 8.09
CA THR A 481 1.32 -0.66 9.24
C THR A 481 -0.19 -0.43 9.18
N GLY A 482 -0.80 -0.12 10.33
CA GLY A 482 -2.23 0.22 10.37
C GLY A 482 -2.59 1.44 9.51
N GLU A 483 -1.73 2.46 9.51
CA GLU A 483 -1.89 3.64 8.65
C GLU A 483 -1.93 3.25 7.16
N ARG A 484 -1.00 2.39 6.72
CA ARG A 484 -0.95 1.93 5.33
C ARG A 484 -2.13 1.03 4.97
N TYR A 485 -2.54 0.16 5.88
CA TYR A 485 -3.72 -0.68 5.68
C TYR A 485 -4.97 0.19 5.50
N THR A 486 -5.22 1.14 6.40
CA THR A 486 -6.38 2.04 6.32
C THR A 486 -6.32 2.93 5.08
N MET A 487 -5.14 3.45 4.73
CA MET A 487 -4.94 4.19 3.48
C MET A 487 -5.27 3.33 2.25
N LEU A 488 -4.78 2.08 2.19
CA LEU A 488 -5.04 1.18 1.07
C LEU A 488 -6.53 0.81 0.99
N LYS A 489 -7.18 0.54 2.12
CA LYS A 489 -8.63 0.28 2.19
C LYS A 489 -9.41 1.47 1.62
N GLY A 490 -9.11 2.69 2.08
CA GLY A 490 -9.72 3.91 1.56
C GLY A 490 -9.43 4.18 0.07
N LYS A 491 -8.29 3.72 -0.44
CA LYS A 491 -7.98 3.76 -1.89
C LYS A 491 -8.80 2.73 -2.66
N LEU A 492 -8.97 1.52 -2.14
CA LEU A 492 -9.79 0.50 -2.77
C LEU A 492 -11.25 0.93 -2.86
N ASP A 493 -11.85 1.39 -1.75
CA ASP A 493 -13.25 1.84 -1.71
C ASP A 493 -13.54 2.98 -2.70
N TYR A 494 -12.54 3.84 -2.97
CA TYR A 494 -12.71 4.94 -3.93
C TYR A 494 -12.47 4.55 -5.39
N ASN A 495 -11.59 3.57 -5.63
CA ASN A 495 -11.01 3.33 -6.96
C ASN A 495 -11.26 1.96 -7.56
N ALA A 496 -11.72 0.98 -6.78
CA ALA A 496 -12.04 -0.35 -7.30
C ALA A 496 -13.21 -0.26 -8.30
N TYR A 497 -13.15 -1.09 -9.33
CA TYR A 497 -14.19 -1.23 -10.34
C TYR A 497 -14.89 -2.57 -10.18
N ALA A 498 -16.21 -2.57 -10.33
CA ALA A 498 -16.95 -3.79 -10.58
C ALA A 498 -16.51 -4.38 -11.93
N VAL A 499 -16.05 -5.62 -11.93
CA VAL A 499 -15.71 -6.37 -13.15
C VAL A 499 -16.94 -7.15 -13.57
N HIS A 500 -17.46 -6.83 -14.75
CA HIS A 500 -18.68 -7.45 -15.27
C HIS A 500 -18.39 -8.74 -16.05
N SER A 501 -19.31 -9.69 -15.96
CA SER A 501 -19.35 -10.82 -16.89
C SER A 501 -19.80 -10.38 -18.29
N GLY A 502 -19.52 -11.23 -19.28
CA GLY A 502 -20.05 -11.05 -20.63
C GLY A 502 -21.56 -11.19 -20.69
N GLU A 503 -22.16 -10.62 -21.73
CA GLU A 503 -23.60 -10.69 -21.97
C GLU A 503 -24.08 -12.16 -22.01
N GLY A 504 -25.18 -12.45 -21.29
CA GLY A 504 -25.77 -13.79 -21.23
C GLY A 504 -25.08 -14.77 -20.26
N VAL A 505 -24.07 -14.34 -19.51
CA VAL A 505 -23.45 -15.15 -18.46
C VAL A 505 -24.23 -14.95 -17.16
N GLU A 506 -24.85 -16.03 -16.69
CA GLU A 506 -25.53 -16.05 -15.39
C GLU A 506 -24.50 -15.97 -14.25
N VAL A 507 -24.65 -14.97 -13.40
CA VAL A 507 -23.92 -14.83 -12.15
C VAL A 507 -24.91 -15.08 -11.02
N PRO A 508 -24.58 -15.90 -10.01
CA PRO A 508 -25.47 -16.11 -8.87
C PRO A 508 -25.84 -14.79 -8.20
N ALA A 509 -27.12 -14.64 -7.85
CA ALA A 509 -27.58 -13.49 -7.08
C ALA A 509 -26.93 -13.48 -5.70
N GLU A 510 -26.70 -12.28 -5.16
CA GLU A 510 -26.17 -12.12 -3.81
C GLU A 510 -27.21 -12.57 -2.77
N SER A 511 -26.82 -13.47 -1.89
CA SER A 511 -27.46 -13.70 -0.59
C SER A 511 -26.81 -12.84 0.49
N GLU A 512 -27.48 -12.72 1.65
CA GLU A 512 -26.94 -12.04 2.84
C GLU A 512 -25.50 -12.49 3.18
N SER A 513 -25.25 -13.80 3.15
CA SER A 513 -23.92 -14.40 3.39
C SER A 513 -22.85 -14.09 2.32
N THR A 514 -23.25 -13.58 1.14
CA THR A 514 -22.35 -13.27 0.03
C THR A 514 -22.28 -11.79 -0.32
N ARG A 515 -23.18 -10.99 0.26
CA ARG A 515 -23.21 -9.54 0.10
C ARG A 515 -21.95 -8.93 0.69
N VAL A 516 -21.41 -7.94 -0.01
CA VAL A 516 -20.23 -7.20 0.40
C VAL A 516 -20.57 -5.75 0.68
N SER A 517 -19.84 -5.12 1.60
CA SER A 517 -20.03 -3.73 1.98
C SER A 517 -19.10 -2.76 1.24
N ASP A 518 -18.09 -3.29 0.52
CA ASP A 518 -17.14 -2.47 -0.24
C ASP A 518 -17.85 -1.62 -1.29
N THR A 519 -17.37 -0.39 -1.44
CA THR A 519 -17.76 0.44 -2.57
C THR A 519 -16.99 0.04 -3.81
N MET A 520 -17.68 -0.08 -4.94
CA MET A 520 -17.08 -0.30 -6.25
C MET A 520 -17.69 0.64 -7.29
N ARG A 521 -16.88 1.14 -8.22
CA ARG A 521 -17.36 1.92 -9.37
C ARG A 521 -18.14 0.99 -10.26
N ASP A 522 -19.44 1.23 -10.34
CA ASP A 522 -20.35 0.37 -11.08
C ASP A 522 -21.47 1.19 -11.75
N ASP A 523 -21.53 1.11 -13.07
CA ASP A 523 -22.61 1.71 -13.85
C ASP A 523 -23.83 0.79 -14.01
N HIS A 524 -23.77 -0.41 -13.42
CA HIS A 524 -24.77 -1.48 -13.46
C HIS A 524 -25.14 -1.88 -14.90
N SER A 525 -24.17 -1.82 -15.81
CA SER A 525 -24.34 -2.24 -17.20
C SER A 525 -24.34 -3.76 -17.39
N GLY A 526 -23.92 -4.53 -16.37
CA GLY A 526 -23.91 -5.98 -16.39
C GLY A 526 -23.90 -6.59 -14.99
N ASN A 527 -23.73 -7.91 -14.91
CA ASN A 527 -23.61 -8.59 -13.62
C ASN A 527 -22.15 -8.61 -13.18
N ALA A 528 -21.86 -8.05 -12.00
CA ALA A 528 -20.52 -8.05 -11.45
C ALA A 528 -20.11 -9.46 -11.02
N VAL A 529 -18.89 -9.88 -11.37
CA VAL A 529 -18.28 -11.16 -10.93
C VAL A 529 -17.18 -10.95 -9.89
N GLY A 530 -16.68 -9.72 -9.79
CA GLY A 530 -15.55 -9.41 -8.94
C GLY A 530 -15.25 -7.92 -8.95
N ILE A 531 -14.17 -7.57 -8.27
CA ILE A 531 -13.65 -6.20 -8.23
C ILE A 531 -12.18 -6.17 -8.59
N ALA A 532 -11.72 -5.08 -9.20
CA ALA A 532 -10.34 -4.90 -9.62
C ALA A 532 -9.86 -3.45 -9.48
N LEU A 533 -8.56 -3.27 -9.26
CA LEU A 533 -7.90 -1.96 -9.12
C LEU A 533 -6.96 -1.70 -10.30
N TYR A 534 -7.01 -0.49 -10.85
CA TYR A 534 -6.27 -0.09 -12.05
C TYR A 534 -5.53 1.24 -11.82
N LEU A 535 -4.31 1.42 -12.32
CA LEU A 535 -3.49 2.60 -12.03
C LEU A 535 -3.97 3.85 -12.79
N ILE A 536 -4.18 3.74 -14.09
CA ILE A 536 -4.59 4.85 -14.96
C ILE A 536 -6.07 5.16 -14.72
N SER A 537 -6.90 4.12 -14.75
CA SER A 537 -8.36 4.27 -14.68
C SER A 537 -8.84 4.83 -13.35
N SER A 538 -8.06 4.66 -12.26
CA SER A 538 -8.31 5.33 -10.97
C SER A 538 -8.41 6.87 -11.06
N HIS A 539 -7.78 7.49 -12.07
CA HIS A 539 -7.80 8.95 -12.29
C HIS A 539 -8.98 9.45 -13.14
N LEU A 540 -9.85 8.57 -13.64
CA LEU A 540 -11.07 8.95 -14.32
C LEU A 540 -12.02 9.69 -13.38
N ALA A 541 -12.79 10.64 -13.93
CA ALA A 541 -13.79 11.39 -13.17
C ALA A 541 -15.21 10.93 -13.51
N HIS A 542 -16.11 11.12 -12.55
CA HIS A 542 -17.52 10.80 -12.70
C HIS A 542 -18.27 11.82 -13.59
N SER A 543 -19.23 11.33 -14.38
CA SER A 543 -20.34 12.09 -14.95
C SER A 543 -21.58 11.20 -15.02
N CYS A 544 -22.77 11.72 -14.69
CA CYS A 544 -24.03 10.99 -14.94
C CYS A 544 -24.43 11.00 -16.44
N ASP A 545 -23.76 11.84 -17.23
CA ASP A 545 -23.78 11.84 -18.71
C ASP A 545 -22.34 11.60 -19.20
N PRO A 546 -21.85 10.36 -19.14
CA PRO A 546 -20.47 10.04 -19.44
C PRO A 546 -20.18 10.07 -20.94
N ASN A 547 -18.92 10.34 -21.32
CA ASN A 547 -18.46 10.23 -22.70
C ASN A 547 -17.70 8.92 -22.98
N ALA A 548 -17.40 8.15 -21.94
CA ALA A 548 -16.78 6.84 -22.03
C ALA A 548 -17.36 5.87 -21.00
N GLN A 549 -17.12 4.58 -21.19
CA GLN A 549 -17.54 3.50 -20.32
C GLN A 549 -16.37 2.54 -20.08
N ALA A 550 -16.33 1.96 -18.88
CA ALA A 550 -15.45 0.83 -18.59
C ALA A 550 -16.08 -0.46 -19.13
N VAL A 551 -15.34 -1.20 -19.94
CA VAL A 551 -15.72 -2.53 -20.43
C VAL A 551 -14.60 -3.52 -20.16
N PHE A 552 -14.91 -4.82 -20.15
CA PHE A 552 -13.98 -5.88 -19.79
C PHE A 552 -13.80 -6.85 -20.97
N PRO A 553 -12.84 -6.58 -21.88
CA PRO A 553 -12.61 -7.45 -23.02
C PRO A 553 -12.30 -8.89 -22.60
N GLU A 554 -12.75 -9.83 -23.42
CA GLU A 554 -12.53 -11.27 -23.21
C GLU A 554 -13.10 -11.80 -21.88
N ASN A 555 -14.01 -11.04 -21.25
CA ASN A 555 -14.61 -11.32 -19.94
C ASN A 555 -13.58 -11.50 -18.82
N THR A 556 -12.47 -10.78 -18.87
CA THR A 556 -11.37 -10.85 -17.90
C THR A 556 -11.35 -9.63 -16.97
N ASP A 557 -10.45 -9.59 -16.00
CA ASP A 557 -10.12 -8.40 -15.20
C ASP A 557 -9.22 -7.39 -15.93
N LYS A 558 -9.14 -7.46 -17.26
CA LYS A 558 -8.55 -6.41 -18.08
C LYS A 558 -9.61 -5.35 -18.38
N ILE A 559 -9.32 -4.08 -18.10
CA ILE A 559 -10.22 -2.97 -18.39
C ILE A 559 -9.90 -2.34 -19.74
N ALA A 560 -10.93 -1.98 -20.48
CA ALA A 560 -10.85 -1.09 -21.62
C ALA A 560 -11.79 0.10 -21.42
N ILE A 561 -11.31 1.30 -21.71
CA ILE A 561 -12.16 2.50 -21.69
C ILE A 561 -12.66 2.76 -23.11
N LYS A 562 -13.96 2.58 -23.33
CA LYS A 562 -14.59 2.70 -24.65
C LYS A 562 -15.37 4.02 -24.74
N ALA A 563 -15.17 4.77 -25.83
CA ALA A 563 -15.91 6.00 -26.07
C ALA A 563 -17.40 5.70 -26.35
N LEU A 564 -18.30 6.40 -25.67
CA LEU A 564 -19.76 6.32 -25.90
C LEU A 564 -20.23 7.31 -26.98
N ARG A 565 -19.48 8.41 -27.14
CA ARG A 565 -19.68 9.46 -28.13
C ARG A 565 -18.31 9.97 -28.61
N PRO A 566 -18.23 10.74 -29.72
CA PRO A 566 -16.96 11.32 -30.13
C PRO A 566 -16.32 12.14 -29.00
N ILE A 567 -15.02 11.94 -28.77
CA ILE A 567 -14.22 12.63 -27.75
C ILE A 567 -13.13 13.41 -28.48
N ALA A 568 -13.11 14.74 -28.34
CA ALA A 568 -12.13 15.56 -29.03
C ALA A 568 -10.77 15.53 -28.30
N LYS A 569 -9.66 15.67 -29.06
CA LYS A 569 -8.33 15.86 -28.46
C LYS A 569 -8.33 16.95 -27.39
N GLY A 570 -7.86 16.61 -26.19
CA GLY A 570 -7.82 17.50 -25.04
C GLY A 570 -9.12 17.56 -24.22
N GLU A 571 -10.16 16.82 -24.59
CA GLU A 571 -11.37 16.64 -23.79
C GLU A 571 -11.10 15.71 -22.59
N GLU A 572 -11.81 15.96 -21.49
CA GLU A 572 -11.76 15.12 -20.29
C GLU A 572 -12.51 13.80 -20.54
N VAL A 573 -11.94 12.68 -20.13
CA VAL A 573 -12.62 11.38 -20.16
C VAL A 573 -13.40 11.21 -18.87
N ARG A 574 -14.71 11.01 -18.99
CA ARG A 574 -15.61 10.78 -17.86
C ARG A 574 -16.43 9.52 -18.04
N ILE A 575 -16.51 8.76 -16.96
CA ILE A 575 -17.31 7.54 -16.83
C ILE A 575 -18.41 7.75 -15.79
N SER A 576 -19.39 6.85 -15.72
CA SER A 576 -20.28 6.81 -14.55
C SER A 576 -19.64 5.96 -13.44
N PHE A 577 -19.88 6.32 -12.18
CA PHE A 577 -19.45 5.54 -11.01
C PHE A 577 -20.64 4.81 -10.36
N VAL A 578 -21.85 5.20 -10.75
CA VAL A 578 -23.15 4.74 -10.25
C VAL A 578 -24.05 4.49 -11.46
N ASN A 579 -25.19 3.82 -11.30
CA ASN A 579 -26.13 3.61 -12.39
C ASN A 579 -26.64 4.96 -12.95
N PRO A 580 -26.30 5.33 -14.20
CA PRO A 580 -26.71 6.62 -14.75
C PRO A 580 -28.21 6.68 -15.03
N SER A 581 -28.93 5.55 -15.04
CA SER A 581 -30.37 5.46 -15.36
C SER A 581 -31.28 5.81 -14.19
N LEU A 582 -30.77 5.81 -12.95
CA LEU A 582 -31.51 6.19 -11.75
C LEU A 582 -31.91 7.68 -11.77
N GLY A 583 -32.90 8.08 -10.98
CA GLY A 583 -33.28 9.49 -10.78
C GLY A 583 -32.16 10.33 -10.16
N LYS A 584 -32.23 11.66 -10.31
CA LYS A 584 -31.17 12.57 -9.83
C LYS A 584 -30.85 12.38 -8.35
N GLU A 585 -31.87 12.29 -7.52
CA GLU A 585 -31.73 12.21 -6.06
C GLU A 585 -30.98 10.93 -5.65
N ALA A 586 -31.42 9.77 -6.14
CA ALA A 586 -30.76 8.49 -5.93
C ALA A 586 -29.28 8.52 -6.37
N ARG A 587 -28.98 9.03 -7.58
CA ARG A 587 -27.58 9.17 -8.04
C ARG A 587 -26.75 10.07 -7.13
N GLN A 588 -27.30 11.20 -6.68
CA GLN A 588 -26.58 12.12 -5.77
C GLN A 588 -26.36 11.51 -4.38
N GLN A 589 -27.34 10.76 -3.87
CA GLN A 589 -27.23 10.06 -2.60
C GLN A 589 -26.13 9.00 -2.66
N GLN A 590 -26.12 8.15 -3.69
CA GLN A 590 -25.07 7.15 -3.91
C GLN A 590 -23.69 7.82 -4.04
N LEU A 591 -23.56 8.85 -4.87
CA LEU A 591 -22.27 9.55 -5.07
C LEU A 591 -21.74 10.22 -3.79
N LYS A 592 -22.63 10.79 -2.97
CA LYS A 592 -22.25 11.41 -1.69
C LYS A 592 -21.92 10.37 -0.62
N GLY A 593 -22.68 9.27 -0.58
CA GLY A 593 -22.48 8.15 0.34
C GLY A 593 -21.17 7.43 0.09
N SER A 594 -20.94 7.02 -1.16
CA SER A 594 -19.82 6.16 -1.56
C SER A 594 -18.54 6.92 -1.91
N TYR A 595 -18.65 8.12 -2.50
CA TYR A 595 -17.47 8.84 -3.03
C TYR A 595 -17.27 10.24 -2.47
N ARG A 596 -18.13 10.67 -1.52
CA ARG A 596 -18.14 12.06 -1.00
C ARG A 596 -18.19 13.10 -2.13
N LEU A 597 -18.85 12.75 -3.23
CA LEU A 597 -18.92 13.57 -4.45
C LEU A 597 -20.30 14.20 -4.58
N SER A 598 -20.35 15.48 -4.99
CA SER A 598 -21.57 16.14 -5.46
C SER A 598 -21.44 16.42 -6.95
N CYS A 599 -22.28 15.78 -7.76
CA CYS A 599 -22.16 15.86 -9.22
C CYS A 599 -22.92 17.08 -9.78
N THR A 600 -22.25 17.86 -10.62
CA THR A 600 -22.84 19.03 -11.31
C THR A 600 -22.73 18.87 -12.83
N CYS A 601 -22.88 17.64 -13.35
CA CYS A 601 -22.86 17.40 -14.79
C CYS A 601 -24.14 17.93 -15.46
N SER A 602 -24.10 18.06 -16.79
CA SER A 602 -25.23 18.50 -17.63
C SER A 602 -26.55 17.83 -17.26
N LYS A 603 -26.54 16.50 -17.08
CA LYS A 603 -27.73 15.72 -16.69
C LYS A 603 -28.27 16.09 -15.31
N CYS A 604 -27.40 16.25 -14.31
CA CYS A 604 -27.83 16.68 -12.97
C CYS A 604 -28.35 18.13 -12.93
N GLU A 605 -27.81 18.99 -13.80
CA GLU A 605 -28.28 20.37 -13.95
C GLU A 605 -29.64 20.43 -14.65
N SER A 606 -29.84 19.65 -15.73
CA SER A 606 -31.12 19.62 -16.44
C SER A 606 -32.26 19.05 -15.59
N GLU A 607 -31.97 18.03 -14.77
CA GLU A 607 -32.95 17.40 -13.87
C GLU A 607 -33.19 18.21 -12.58
N ALA A 608 -32.55 19.38 -12.39
CA ALA A 608 -32.66 20.16 -11.14
C ALA A 608 -34.04 20.81 -10.90
N GLY A 609 -34.92 20.84 -11.91
CA GLY A 609 -36.25 21.44 -11.83
C GLY A 609 -37.41 20.47 -12.03
N GLU A 610 -37.14 19.19 -12.30
CA GLU A 610 -38.17 18.17 -12.47
C GLU A 610 -38.44 17.51 -11.11
N LYS A 611 -39.68 17.62 -10.61
CA LYS A 611 -40.13 16.79 -9.49
C LYS A 611 -40.45 15.42 -10.06
N ASP A 612 -39.68 14.41 -9.70
CA ASP A 612 -39.91 13.06 -10.18
C ASP A 612 -41.23 12.51 -9.63
N VAL A 613 -42.10 12.03 -10.53
CA VAL A 613 -43.39 11.38 -10.23
C VAL A 613 -43.23 9.85 -10.32
N GLY A 614 -42.01 9.35 -10.50
CA GLY A 614 -41.72 7.92 -10.70
C GLY A 614 -41.09 7.18 -9.52
N ASP A 615 -40.72 7.87 -8.44
CA ASP A 615 -39.80 7.32 -7.43
C ASP A 615 -40.45 6.38 -6.39
N GLU A 616 -41.78 6.33 -6.26
CA GLU A 616 -42.37 5.49 -5.20
C GLU A 616 -42.14 4.00 -5.44
N ALA A 617 -42.18 3.49 -6.68
CA ALA A 617 -42.09 2.05 -6.92
C ALA A 617 -40.66 1.46 -6.86
N ALA A 618 -39.62 2.25 -7.15
CA ALA A 618 -38.23 1.79 -7.12
C ALA A 618 -37.61 1.97 -5.72
N VAL A 619 -37.93 3.09 -5.08
CA VAL A 619 -37.47 3.38 -3.72
C VAL A 619 -38.22 2.53 -2.70
N GLU A 620 -39.52 2.23 -2.89
CA GLU A 620 -40.21 1.24 -2.04
C GLU A 620 -39.62 -0.17 -2.22
N ALA A 621 -39.16 -0.57 -3.41
CA ALA A 621 -38.59 -1.89 -3.61
C ALA A 621 -37.25 -2.08 -2.89
N GLU A 622 -36.38 -1.06 -2.85
CA GLU A 622 -35.13 -1.08 -2.08
C GLU A 622 -35.37 -0.83 -0.58
N SER A 623 -36.26 0.10 -0.20
CA SER A 623 -36.52 0.39 1.21
C SER A 623 -37.31 -0.72 1.92
N LEU A 624 -38.21 -1.42 1.22
CA LEU A 624 -38.90 -2.59 1.78
C LEU A 624 -37.92 -3.77 1.93
N ALA A 625 -36.91 -3.89 1.06
CA ALA A 625 -35.85 -4.89 1.21
C ALA A 625 -34.95 -4.58 2.43
N GLU A 626 -34.65 -3.30 2.69
CA GLU A 626 -33.87 -2.87 3.87
C GLU A 626 -34.67 -2.94 5.18
N GLN A 627 -35.95 -2.52 5.18
CA GLN A 627 -36.81 -2.58 6.37
C GLN A 627 -37.21 -4.01 6.75
N SER A 628 -37.43 -4.89 5.76
CA SER A 628 -37.68 -6.31 6.04
C SER A 628 -36.46 -7.04 6.62
N ALA A 629 -35.25 -6.54 6.36
CA ALA A 629 -34.01 -7.05 6.95
C ALA A 629 -33.80 -6.54 8.39
N GLU A 630 -34.18 -5.29 8.69
CA GLU A 630 -34.13 -4.73 10.04
C GLU A 630 -35.22 -5.32 10.96
N GLU A 631 -36.46 -5.50 10.48
CA GLU A 631 -37.54 -6.12 11.26
C GLU A 631 -37.29 -7.62 11.52
N HIS A 632 -36.61 -8.34 10.63
CA HIS A 632 -36.20 -9.72 10.89
C HIS A 632 -35.08 -9.82 11.95
N GLN A 633 -34.14 -8.87 11.98
CA GLN A 633 -33.11 -8.80 13.03
C GLN A 633 -33.65 -8.46 14.42
N GLU A 634 -34.71 -7.64 14.50
CA GLU A 634 -35.36 -7.34 15.79
C GLU A 634 -36.24 -8.49 16.28
N ALA A 635 -36.82 -9.29 15.37
CA ALA A 635 -37.58 -10.48 15.72
C ALA A 635 -36.67 -11.63 16.20
N GLU A 636 -35.53 -11.88 15.55
CA GLU A 636 -34.59 -12.95 15.96
C GLU A 636 -33.87 -12.63 17.28
N LYS A 637 -33.56 -11.36 17.56
CA LYS A 637 -33.03 -10.96 18.88
C LYS A 637 -34.03 -11.16 20.03
N GLY A 638 -35.33 -10.98 19.76
CA GLY A 638 -36.38 -11.25 20.74
C GLY A 638 -36.52 -12.75 21.03
N GLU A 639 -36.29 -13.61 20.03
CA GLU A 639 -36.35 -15.07 20.20
C GLU A 639 -35.09 -15.64 20.89
N GLU A 640 -33.90 -15.07 20.66
CA GLU A 640 -32.67 -15.45 21.39
C GLU A 640 -32.69 -15.00 22.86
N GLU A 641 -33.25 -13.82 23.18
CA GLU A 641 -33.38 -13.34 24.57
C GLU A 641 -34.42 -14.17 25.37
N ASP A 642 -35.50 -14.66 24.72
CA ASP A 642 -36.51 -15.53 25.35
C ASP A 642 -36.03 -17.00 25.52
N GLU A 643 -35.06 -17.46 24.72
CA GLU A 643 -34.41 -18.78 24.88
C GLU A 643 -33.35 -18.75 26.00
N GLU A 644 -32.56 -17.67 26.13
CA GLU A 644 -31.60 -17.52 27.24
C GLU A 644 -32.29 -17.35 28.61
N GLU A 645 -33.43 -16.65 28.70
CA GLU A 645 -34.19 -16.56 29.96
C GLU A 645 -34.86 -17.89 30.36
N ASN A 646 -35.24 -18.75 29.40
CA ASN A 646 -35.76 -20.08 29.70
C ASN A 646 -34.67 -21.05 30.17
N GLU A 647 -33.47 -21.02 29.56
CA GLU A 647 -32.35 -21.88 29.97
C GLU A 647 -31.76 -21.50 31.35
N GLU A 648 -31.82 -20.23 31.76
CA GLU A 648 -31.46 -19.84 33.13
C GLU A 648 -32.51 -20.28 34.17
N SER A 649 -33.79 -20.38 33.80
CA SER A 649 -34.86 -20.82 34.70
C SER A 649 -34.91 -22.33 34.94
N GLU A 650 -34.41 -23.15 34.00
CA GLU A 650 -34.36 -24.61 34.13
C GLU A 650 -33.11 -25.12 34.90
N ASN A 651 -32.15 -24.24 35.21
CA ASN A 651 -30.92 -24.58 35.93
C ASN A 651 -30.94 -24.22 37.43
N GLU A 652 -32.04 -23.67 37.97
CA GLU A 652 -32.19 -23.32 39.39
C GLU A 652 -33.17 -24.18 40.22
N ASP A 653 -33.73 -25.27 39.67
CA ASP A 653 -34.65 -26.19 40.40
C ASP A 653 -34.05 -27.58 40.76
#